data_AF-A0A0C5J133-F1
#
_entry.id   AF-A0A0C5J133-F1
#
_cell.length_a   1.000
_cell.length_b   1.000
_cell.length_c   1.000
_cell.angle_alpha   90.00
_cell.angle_beta   90.00
_cell.angle_gamma   90.00
#
_symmetry.space_group_name_H-M   'P 1'
#
loop_
_entity.id
_entity.type
_entity.pdbx_description
1 polymer ?
#
loop_
_entity_poly.entity_id
_entity_poly.type
_entity_poly.pdbx_seq_one_letter_code
_entity_poly.pdbx_strand_id
1 'polypeptide(L)'
;MRIEAAPRLHPAWLFATLVFIIYGSLVPLDFHPHSLAWAWDQFQRTPMLSLGIESRADWIANGVLYLPAGFLLAERFVGRLRGLALGSTLLLSIAALALIAFGVEFTQLFFPPRTVSQNDLLAETIGGALGVLLALPLSNSIRRIAAFKPAHGTQGVTLLLGVYMAAYLAFCFFPFDFLLSAKEISAKLASDRWGLLFAASQPGYGLRTLITLAIEVAAVLPFGIFIARNARRRSHPETNDGRMTQLTLQLIISGLLLGIGIETLQLFTYSGSSQGVSVITRTLGVYIGGMLWVTMGVKMRSPWHESWQSILQRHCVLLTLLYMLGLALFTSWFYRPWGSVDSAQDALGKLHFLPFYYHYYVSEANALTSLISVALLFAPLGILAQLSQRRLLLSTYAPAVLAALIETAKLFSTSTHADPTNILIAVVMARFTFLIVSRMIPDSPTPPAAHDIPRKTDDADRALAPIATPTPPAPPTPNTATAPKRPTAQHLTLLMLAAAGVTYWLIHFPVQPLLLAALLAASTLAVWHKPVAILLIIPAALPILDLAPWSGRFYLDELDALLAITLATGYARTAASSNPWHPALKWALIFLALSFFFSTLQALLPWSMPDISSFVNYFSPFNALRISKGFVWTLLFIGLTRRIDNAPNQRFQWFAWGMALGLAAVVATMMREKIMFGGLLNFSSDYRATGPFSAIHTGGAYVECYLAIATPFLLYLTITTRRWLLRIAGTALLLASTYALMATVSRNGFAGYAVACGLALLALMAGQDKKFKRFVQITLLAGAALAVAVPLFEGSFVQQRMSQVSNDLDVRTAHWHDGLSIRDSGWLTETFGMGIGRFPDTHFWRSREPFHPSVHALGSEAGNTFLRIAPGSTLYVEQIVAIEPHQRYRLRFDLRSATSGTTVGIALCEKWMLASSRCAAWNKSQGITHAGIWQPVEQLINSDELGSGRWFSQRPVKLSFFTNGSSVVDIDNIHLIPEHGTDRITNADFSHGMDHWYFATDEHLAWHIKSMPLAILFDQGWFGVLGFGLFFGVALSLAGRAAWRGNPAAGVSLAATAGFLVVGLFDTLIDAPRFLFLLLVLALFAAQITQSPSPGASDKLRADHGPN
;
A
#
# COMPACT_ATOMS: atom_id res chain seq x y z
N MET A 1 24.22 -23.73 20.38
CA MET A 1 23.72 -24.75 19.43
C MET A 1 23.35 -24.08 18.12
N ARG A 2 24.06 -24.39 17.03
CA ARG A 2 23.68 -23.95 15.67
C ARG A 2 22.35 -24.63 15.34
N ILE A 3 21.30 -23.84 15.07
CA ILE A 3 20.00 -24.36 14.64
C ILE A 3 20.18 -24.89 13.23
N GLU A 4 20.20 -26.22 13.05
CA GLU A 4 20.11 -26.83 11.72
C GLU A 4 18.83 -26.34 11.02
N ALA A 5 18.98 -25.81 9.81
CA ALA A 5 17.85 -25.33 9.04
C ALA A 5 16.98 -26.52 8.61
N ALA A 6 15.74 -26.57 9.08
CA ALA A 6 14.80 -27.62 8.70
C ALA A 6 14.66 -27.70 7.16
N PRO A 7 14.57 -28.93 6.59
CA PRO A 7 14.46 -29.12 5.14
C PRO A 7 13.22 -28.43 4.57
N ARG A 8 13.30 -28.04 3.29
CA ARG A 8 12.19 -27.38 2.58
C ARG A 8 11.04 -28.36 2.31
N LEU A 9 9.86 -27.80 2.05
CA LEU A 9 8.69 -28.60 1.67
C LEU A 9 8.89 -29.26 0.31
N HIS A 10 8.31 -30.45 0.14
CA HIS A 10 8.43 -31.23 -1.09
C HIS A 10 7.64 -30.57 -2.25
N PRO A 11 8.18 -30.51 -3.48
CA PRO A 11 7.51 -29.92 -4.65
C PRO A 11 6.09 -30.39 -4.91
N ALA A 12 5.85 -31.68 -4.68
CA ALA A 12 4.58 -32.33 -4.96
C ALA A 12 3.39 -31.64 -4.26
N TRP A 13 3.60 -30.97 -3.12
CA TRP A 13 2.53 -30.23 -2.45
C TRP A 13 2.02 -29.06 -3.28
N LEU A 14 2.91 -28.27 -3.89
CA LEU A 14 2.50 -27.17 -4.76
C LEU A 14 1.74 -27.71 -5.99
N PHE A 15 2.27 -28.78 -6.59
CA PHE A 15 1.62 -29.40 -7.75
C PHE A 15 0.24 -29.93 -7.41
N ALA A 16 0.10 -30.66 -6.29
CA ALA A 16 -1.17 -31.17 -5.82
C ALA A 16 -2.18 -30.05 -5.52
N THR A 17 -1.73 -28.93 -4.92
CA THR A 17 -2.59 -27.76 -4.70
C THR A 17 -3.05 -27.13 -6.01
N LEU A 18 -2.16 -26.94 -6.99
CA LEU A 18 -2.53 -26.36 -8.29
C LEU A 18 -3.51 -27.28 -9.05
N VAL A 19 -3.29 -28.59 -9.03
CA VAL A 19 -4.23 -29.57 -9.61
C VAL A 19 -5.58 -29.50 -8.90
N PHE A 20 -5.60 -29.39 -7.57
CA PHE A 20 -6.82 -29.25 -6.80
C PHE A 20 -7.58 -27.96 -7.12
N ILE A 21 -6.88 -26.83 -7.28
CA ILE A 21 -7.46 -25.55 -7.69
C ILE A 21 -8.14 -25.70 -9.06
N ILE A 22 -7.37 -26.15 -10.07
CA ILE A 22 -7.88 -26.29 -11.44
C ILE A 22 -9.08 -27.25 -11.48
N TYR A 23 -8.97 -28.40 -10.81
CA TYR A 23 -10.07 -29.36 -10.74
C TYR A 23 -11.30 -28.76 -10.02
N GLY A 24 -11.11 -28.19 -8.83
CA GLY A 24 -12.18 -27.65 -7.99
C GLY A 24 -12.94 -26.50 -8.64
N SER A 25 -12.27 -25.69 -9.46
CA SER A 25 -12.89 -24.60 -10.22
C SER A 25 -13.62 -25.06 -11.49
N LEU A 26 -13.35 -26.28 -11.99
CA LEU A 26 -13.97 -26.81 -13.22
C LEU A 26 -15.08 -27.85 -12.98
N VAL A 27 -15.14 -28.49 -11.79
CA VAL A 27 -16.27 -29.36 -11.40
C VAL A 27 -17.59 -28.58 -11.56
N PRO A 28 -18.66 -29.10 -12.20
CA PRO A 28 -18.95 -30.50 -12.51
C PRO A 28 -18.31 -31.09 -13.79
N LEU A 29 -17.39 -30.38 -14.46
CA LEU A 29 -16.72 -30.80 -15.70
C LEU A 29 -17.65 -30.99 -16.91
N ASP A 30 -18.73 -30.21 -16.99
CA ASP A 30 -19.65 -30.22 -18.13
C ASP A 30 -19.14 -29.33 -19.27
N PHE A 31 -18.26 -29.89 -20.12
CA PHE A 31 -17.57 -29.12 -21.15
C PHE A 31 -18.45 -28.83 -22.37
N HIS A 32 -18.68 -27.54 -22.63
CA HIS A 32 -19.36 -27.04 -23.81
C HIS A 32 -18.37 -26.28 -24.72
N PRO A 33 -18.11 -26.78 -25.95
CA PRO A 33 -17.14 -26.16 -26.84
C PRO A 33 -17.64 -24.83 -27.42
N HIS A 34 -16.81 -23.79 -27.29
CA HIS A 34 -17.01 -22.48 -27.92
C HIS A 34 -15.74 -22.04 -28.68
N SER A 35 -15.85 -21.01 -29.52
CA SER A 35 -14.66 -20.43 -30.17
C SER A 35 -13.88 -19.53 -29.21
N LEU A 36 -12.56 -19.43 -29.39
CA LEU A 36 -11.72 -18.54 -28.58
C LEU A 36 -12.12 -17.06 -28.72
N ALA A 37 -12.56 -16.64 -29.91
CA ALA A 37 -13.02 -15.27 -30.15
C ALA A 37 -14.30 -14.95 -29.35
N TRP A 38 -15.24 -15.90 -29.31
CA TRP A 38 -16.45 -15.77 -28.49
C TRP A 38 -16.10 -15.71 -26.99
N ALA A 39 -15.23 -16.61 -26.52
CA ALA A 39 -14.85 -16.65 -25.11
C ALA A 39 -14.14 -15.35 -24.69
N TRP A 40 -13.29 -14.79 -25.56
CA TRP A 40 -12.62 -13.51 -25.30
C TRP A 40 -13.61 -12.34 -25.22
N ASP A 41 -14.59 -12.25 -26.14
CA ASP A 41 -15.63 -11.20 -26.10
C ASP A 41 -16.51 -11.32 -24.85
N GLN A 42 -16.89 -12.54 -24.44
CA GLN A 42 -17.63 -12.74 -23.20
C GLN A 42 -16.80 -12.38 -21.98
N PHE A 43 -15.52 -12.78 -21.93
CA PHE A 43 -14.63 -12.49 -20.82
C PHE A 43 -14.41 -10.98 -20.62
N GLN A 44 -14.34 -10.20 -21.70
CA GLN A 44 -14.26 -8.73 -21.65
C GLN A 44 -15.51 -8.08 -21.05
N ARG A 45 -16.67 -8.74 -21.15
CA ARG A 45 -17.96 -8.28 -20.61
C ARG A 45 -18.28 -8.84 -19.22
N THR A 46 -17.35 -9.55 -18.59
CA THR A 46 -17.52 -10.15 -17.26
C THR A 46 -17.92 -9.06 -16.26
N PRO A 47 -19.04 -9.20 -15.53
CA PRO A 47 -19.52 -8.18 -14.61
C PRO A 47 -18.71 -8.16 -13.30
N MET A 48 -18.64 -6.98 -12.69
CA MET A 48 -18.29 -6.82 -11.28
C MET A 48 -19.58 -6.94 -10.46
N LEU A 49 -19.78 -8.05 -9.76
CA LEU A 49 -21.02 -8.33 -9.03
C LEU A 49 -21.09 -7.50 -7.73
N SER A 50 -22.29 -7.11 -7.31
CA SER A 50 -22.50 -6.50 -5.99
C SER A 50 -22.36 -7.56 -4.90
N LEU A 51 -21.39 -7.40 -4.00
CA LEU A 51 -21.07 -8.36 -2.92
C LEU A 51 -22.15 -8.36 -1.81
N GLY A 52 -23.26 -9.05 -2.06
CA GLY A 52 -24.22 -9.47 -1.03
C GLY A 52 -23.62 -10.52 -0.09
N ILE A 53 -24.33 -10.89 0.99
CA ILE A 53 -23.82 -11.79 2.05
C ILE A 53 -23.34 -13.14 1.49
N GLU A 54 -24.12 -13.78 0.62
CA GLU A 54 -23.77 -15.08 0.01
C GLU A 54 -22.56 -14.97 -0.93
N SER A 55 -22.52 -13.92 -1.76
CA SER A 55 -21.39 -13.65 -2.65
C SER A 55 -20.08 -13.36 -1.89
N ARG A 56 -20.13 -12.90 -0.63
CA ARG A 56 -18.92 -12.72 0.19
C ARG A 56 -18.32 -14.04 0.68
N ALA A 57 -19.16 -15.03 1.00
CA ALA A 57 -18.69 -16.34 1.43
C ALA A 57 -17.93 -17.04 0.30
N ASP A 58 -18.49 -17.01 -0.91
CA ASP A 58 -17.86 -17.50 -2.14
C ASP A 58 -16.55 -16.75 -2.44
N TRP A 59 -16.58 -15.41 -2.38
CA TRP A 59 -15.38 -14.58 -2.56
C TRP A 59 -14.24 -14.95 -1.59
N ILE A 60 -14.56 -15.18 -0.31
CA ILE A 60 -13.55 -15.58 0.69
C ILE A 60 -13.07 -17.02 0.43
N ALA A 61 -13.96 -17.93 0.01
CA ALA A 61 -13.60 -19.30 -0.34
C ALA A 61 -12.59 -19.34 -1.51
N ASN A 62 -12.84 -18.55 -2.56
CA ASN A 62 -11.93 -18.40 -3.71
C ASN A 62 -10.56 -17.84 -3.30
N GLY A 63 -10.53 -16.87 -2.38
CA GLY A 63 -9.28 -16.38 -1.80
C GLY A 63 -8.54 -17.43 -0.94
N VAL A 64 -9.25 -18.15 -0.07
CA VAL A 64 -8.67 -19.21 0.77
C VAL A 64 -8.12 -20.36 -0.07
N LEU A 65 -8.76 -20.67 -1.21
CA LEU A 65 -8.34 -21.71 -2.15
C LEU A 65 -6.95 -21.45 -2.74
N TYR A 66 -6.64 -20.20 -3.11
CA TYR A 66 -5.34 -19.83 -3.70
C TYR A 66 -4.22 -19.58 -2.67
N LEU A 67 -4.57 -19.32 -1.40
CA LEU A 67 -3.61 -19.02 -0.34
C LEU A 67 -2.53 -20.11 -0.15
N PRO A 68 -2.85 -21.42 -0.08
CA PRO A 68 -1.84 -22.47 0.01
C PRO A 68 -0.90 -22.51 -1.20
N ALA A 69 -1.39 -22.28 -2.42
CA ALA A 69 -0.57 -22.25 -3.63
C ALA A 69 0.44 -21.11 -3.56
N GLY A 70 -0.02 -19.91 -3.16
CA GLY A 70 0.85 -18.76 -2.92
C GLY A 70 1.92 -19.01 -1.86
N PHE A 71 1.52 -19.61 -0.74
CA PHE A 71 2.45 -19.96 0.33
C PHE A 71 3.52 -20.95 -0.14
N LEU A 72 3.10 -22.05 -0.77
CA LEU A 72 4.00 -23.12 -1.20
C LEU A 72 4.93 -22.68 -2.33
N LEU A 73 4.49 -21.78 -3.21
CA LEU A 73 5.33 -21.19 -4.24
C LEU A 73 6.40 -20.27 -3.64
N ALA A 74 6.00 -19.37 -2.73
CA ALA A 74 6.91 -18.45 -2.07
C ALA A 74 7.90 -19.14 -1.11
N GLU A 75 7.45 -20.18 -0.40
CA GLU A 75 8.26 -20.96 0.56
C GLU A 75 9.59 -21.43 -0.05
N ARG A 76 9.61 -21.73 -1.34
CA ARG A 76 10.80 -22.22 -2.07
C ARG A 76 11.93 -21.20 -2.10
N PHE A 77 11.58 -19.92 -2.07
CA PHE A 77 12.51 -18.79 -2.16
C PHE A 77 12.83 -18.21 -0.79
N VAL A 78 11.92 -18.34 0.18
CA VAL A 78 12.10 -17.84 1.55
C VAL A 78 13.31 -18.51 2.22
N GLY A 79 14.29 -17.69 2.59
CA GLY A 79 15.56 -18.12 3.20
C GLY A 79 16.67 -18.40 2.19
N ARG A 80 16.37 -18.53 0.89
CA ARG A 80 17.36 -18.59 -0.20
C ARG A 80 17.70 -17.18 -0.71
N LEU A 81 16.67 -16.37 -0.89
CA LEU A 81 16.76 -15.01 -1.40
C LEU A 81 16.57 -13.99 -0.26
N ARG A 82 17.12 -12.78 -0.43
CA ARG A 82 17.05 -11.67 0.54
C ARG A 82 16.84 -10.34 -0.20
N GLY A 83 16.44 -9.29 0.51
CA GLY A 83 16.19 -7.97 -0.09
C GLY A 83 15.11 -7.99 -1.18
N LEU A 84 15.26 -7.10 -2.17
CA LEU A 84 14.48 -7.11 -3.40
C LEU A 84 14.54 -8.45 -4.15
N ALA A 85 15.54 -9.32 -3.98
CA ALA A 85 15.53 -10.65 -4.62
C ALA A 85 14.31 -11.46 -4.28
N LEU A 86 14.05 -11.46 -2.98
CA LEU A 86 12.89 -12.09 -2.43
C LEU A 86 11.67 -11.31 -2.88
N GLY A 87 11.67 -9.98 -2.71
CA GLY A 87 10.54 -9.11 -3.15
C GLY A 87 10.11 -9.33 -4.60
N SER A 88 11.03 -9.27 -5.56
CA SER A 88 10.79 -9.51 -6.99
C SER A 88 10.28 -10.91 -7.27
N THR A 89 10.86 -11.93 -6.62
CA THR A 89 10.40 -13.31 -6.81
C THR A 89 9.02 -13.53 -6.19
N LEU A 90 8.71 -12.86 -5.08
CA LEU A 90 7.37 -12.85 -4.48
C LEU A 90 6.37 -12.14 -5.41
N LEU A 91 6.72 -11.00 -5.99
CA LEU A 91 5.89 -10.30 -6.99
C LEU A 91 5.66 -11.16 -8.23
N LEU A 92 6.70 -11.81 -8.76
CA LEU A 92 6.57 -12.77 -9.86
C LEU A 92 5.71 -13.98 -9.47
N SER A 93 5.79 -14.43 -8.21
CA SER A 93 4.91 -15.50 -7.71
C SER A 93 3.45 -15.04 -7.69
N ILE A 94 3.18 -13.80 -7.27
CA ILE A 94 1.84 -13.20 -7.32
C ILE A 94 1.35 -13.08 -8.77
N ALA A 95 2.18 -12.55 -9.67
CA ALA A 95 1.83 -12.42 -11.08
C ALA A 95 1.56 -13.78 -11.74
N ALA A 96 2.37 -14.80 -11.43
CA ALA A 96 2.15 -16.15 -11.92
C ALA A 96 0.84 -16.75 -11.40
N LEU A 97 0.48 -16.52 -10.13
CA LEU A 97 -0.78 -16.98 -9.56
C LEU A 97 -1.99 -16.22 -10.13
N ALA A 98 -1.85 -14.91 -10.35
CA ALA A 98 -2.87 -14.11 -11.01
C ALA A 98 -3.09 -14.57 -12.46
N LEU A 99 -2.02 -14.96 -13.16
CA LEU A 99 -2.12 -15.54 -14.50
C LEU A 99 -2.81 -16.92 -14.49
N ILE A 100 -2.55 -17.74 -13.46
CA ILE A 100 -3.24 -19.02 -13.26
C ILE A 100 -4.72 -18.76 -12.98
N ALA A 101 -5.05 -17.84 -12.07
CA ALA A 101 -6.42 -17.40 -11.77
C ALA A 101 -7.15 -16.96 -13.04
N PHE A 102 -6.54 -16.05 -13.80
CA PHE A 102 -7.07 -15.61 -15.09
C PHE A 102 -7.30 -16.78 -16.06
N GLY A 103 -6.34 -17.70 -16.17
CA GLY A 103 -6.45 -18.86 -17.06
C GLY A 103 -7.55 -19.83 -16.63
N VAL A 104 -7.69 -20.08 -15.33
CA VAL A 104 -8.76 -20.92 -14.76
C VAL A 104 -10.11 -20.28 -15.01
N GLU A 105 -10.27 -19.02 -14.66
CA GLU A 105 -11.52 -18.26 -14.84
C GLU A 105 -11.94 -18.18 -16.31
N PHE A 106 -11.00 -17.87 -17.20
CA PHE A 106 -11.24 -17.90 -18.64
C PHE A 106 -11.68 -19.29 -19.13
N THR A 107 -11.12 -20.35 -18.56
CA THR A 107 -11.50 -21.73 -18.89
C THR A 107 -12.91 -22.07 -18.40
N GLN A 108 -13.39 -21.48 -17.31
CA GLN A 108 -14.75 -21.74 -16.79
C GLN A 108 -15.86 -21.35 -17.77
N LEU A 109 -15.60 -20.44 -18.72
CA LEU A 109 -16.55 -20.10 -19.80
C LEU A 109 -16.98 -21.31 -20.65
N PHE A 110 -16.16 -22.36 -20.68
CA PHE A 110 -16.43 -23.60 -21.38
C PHE A 110 -17.09 -24.67 -20.50
N PHE A 111 -17.36 -24.39 -19.23
CA PHE A 111 -17.87 -25.37 -18.26
C PHE A 111 -19.10 -24.86 -17.49
N PRO A 112 -20.26 -24.62 -18.14
CA PRO A 112 -21.49 -24.30 -17.42
C PRO A 112 -21.84 -25.41 -16.39
N PRO A 113 -22.51 -25.13 -15.26
CA PRO A 113 -23.10 -23.87 -14.82
C PRO A 113 -22.10 -22.91 -14.16
N ARG A 114 -20.78 -23.07 -14.33
CA ARG A 114 -19.81 -22.12 -13.78
C ARG A 114 -20.02 -20.72 -14.35
N THR A 115 -19.90 -19.73 -13.48
CA THR A 115 -20.06 -18.32 -13.79
C THR A 115 -18.77 -17.60 -13.52
N VAL A 116 -18.34 -16.76 -14.46
CA VAL A 116 -17.15 -15.94 -14.28
C VAL A 116 -17.49 -14.59 -13.67
N SER A 117 -16.63 -14.09 -12.78
CA SER A 117 -16.80 -12.75 -12.20
C SER A 117 -15.47 -12.02 -11.99
N GLN A 118 -15.50 -10.69 -12.09
CA GLN A 118 -14.31 -9.89 -11.76
C GLN A 118 -13.95 -9.99 -10.27
N ASN A 119 -14.95 -10.24 -9.41
CA ASN A 119 -14.74 -10.41 -7.98
C ASN A 119 -13.89 -11.64 -7.67
N ASP A 120 -14.13 -12.75 -8.35
CA ASP A 120 -13.42 -14.01 -8.12
C ASP A 120 -11.96 -13.89 -8.54
N LEU A 121 -11.71 -13.32 -9.71
CA LEU A 121 -10.34 -13.01 -10.16
C LEU A 121 -9.57 -12.17 -9.13
N LEU A 122 -10.24 -11.18 -8.53
CA LEU A 122 -9.66 -10.38 -7.45
C LEU A 122 -9.44 -11.20 -6.17
N ALA A 123 -10.42 -12.00 -5.75
CA ALA A 123 -10.33 -12.86 -4.56
C ALA A 123 -9.17 -13.86 -4.68
N GLU A 124 -9.09 -14.59 -5.78
CA GLU A 124 -8.05 -15.58 -6.07
C GLU A 124 -6.66 -14.93 -6.07
N THR A 125 -6.53 -13.77 -6.71
CA THR A 125 -5.27 -13.00 -6.75
C THR A 125 -4.87 -12.51 -5.35
N ILE A 126 -5.82 -11.99 -4.57
CA ILE A 126 -5.60 -11.55 -3.19
C ILE A 126 -5.20 -12.74 -2.31
N GLY A 127 -5.90 -13.87 -2.43
CA GLY A 127 -5.63 -15.11 -1.74
C GLY A 127 -4.21 -15.62 -2.00
N GLY A 128 -3.84 -15.73 -3.27
CA GLY A 128 -2.49 -16.08 -3.70
C GLY A 128 -1.43 -15.12 -3.16
N ALA A 129 -1.69 -13.81 -3.22
CA ALA A 129 -0.78 -12.81 -2.67
C ALA A 129 -0.62 -12.90 -1.14
N LEU A 130 -1.71 -13.10 -0.40
CA LEU A 130 -1.67 -13.34 1.04
C LEU A 130 -0.85 -14.59 1.37
N GLY A 131 -1.03 -15.67 0.61
CA GLY A 131 -0.22 -16.88 0.71
C GLY A 131 1.27 -16.60 0.55
N VAL A 132 1.64 -15.89 -0.53
CA VAL A 132 3.01 -15.49 -0.82
C VAL A 132 3.62 -14.67 0.33
N LEU A 133 2.87 -13.71 0.87
CA LEU A 133 3.33 -12.85 1.96
C LEU A 133 3.45 -13.64 3.28
N LEU A 134 2.51 -14.54 3.59
CA LEU A 134 2.53 -15.41 4.77
C LEU A 134 3.72 -16.38 4.79
N ALA A 135 4.25 -16.74 3.62
CA ALA A 135 5.45 -17.56 3.51
C ALA A 135 6.65 -16.93 4.22
N LEU A 136 6.78 -15.60 4.20
CA LEU A 136 7.95 -14.91 4.75
C LEU A 136 8.20 -15.22 6.23
N PRO A 137 7.21 -15.09 7.14
CA PRO A 137 7.42 -15.42 8.54
C PRO A 137 7.08 -16.87 8.91
N LEU A 138 6.22 -17.57 8.17
CA LEU A 138 5.74 -18.90 8.57
C LEU A 138 6.55 -20.06 7.96
N SER A 139 7.31 -19.86 6.87
CA SER A 139 8.06 -20.94 6.20
C SER A 139 8.93 -21.74 7.16
N ASN A 140 9.71 -21.09 8.03
CA ASN A 140 10.59 -21.79 8.97
C ASN A 140 9.82 -22.62 10.00
N SER A 141 8.70 -22.11 10.50
CA SER A 141 7.84 -22.83 11.44
C SER A 141 7.21 -24.03 10.75
N ILE A 142 6.69 -23.86 9.53
CA ILE A 142 6.04 -24.92 8.75
C ILE A 142 7.05 -25.99 8.33
N ARG A 143 8.28 -25.62 7.90
CA ARG A 143 9.36 -26.59 7.65
C ARG A 143 9.67 -27.43 8.88
N ARG A 144 9.70 -26.83 10.08
CA ARG A 144 9.91 -27.58 11.34
C ARG A 144 8.74 -28.51 11.66
N ILE A 145 7.50 -28.10 11.37
CA ILE A 145 6.31 -28.96 11.50
C ILE A 145 6.43 -30.15 10.55
N ALA A 146 6.73 -29.89 9.28
CA ALA A 146 6.81 -30.91 8.24
C ALA A 146 7.99 -31.87 8.45
N ALA A 147 9.13 -31.37 8.95
CA ALA A 147 10.32 -32.16 9.25
C ALA A 147 10.29 -32.83 10.64
N PHE A 148 9.22 -32.66 11.42
CA PHE A 148 9.11 -33.19 12.76
C PHE A 148 9.23 -34.72 12.77
N LYS A 149 10.27 -35.25 13.42
CA LYS A 149 10.41 -36.65 13.80
C LYS A 149 10.36 -36.77 15.33
N PRO A 150 9.57 -37.69 15.91
CA PRO A 150 9.13 -37.59 17.30
C PRO A 150 10.08 -38.21 18.31
N ALA A 151 11.25 -38.66 17.88
CA ALA A 151 12.12 -39.45 18.74
C ALA A 151 12.50 -38.71 20.05
N HIS A 152 12.59 -37.37 20.09
CA HIS A 152 13.06 -36.65 21.31
C HIS A 152 12.54 -35.20 21.54
N GLY A 153 11.38 -34.76 21.02
CA GLY A 153 11.05 -33.32 20.97
C GLY A 153 9.80 -32.81 21.71
N THR A 154 9.93 -32.31 22.95
CA THR A 154 8.82 -31.59 23.65
C THR A 154 8.37 -30.31 22.93
N GLN A 155 9.09 -29.81 21.92
CA GLN A 155 8.69 -28.62 21.16
C GLN A 155 7.64 -28.92 20.07
N GLY A 156 7.61 -30.13 19.50
CA GLY A 156 6.69 -30.46 18.40
C GLY A 156 5.23 -30.56 18.81
N VAL A 157 4.93 -31.16 19.96
CA VAL A 157 3.56 -31.23 20.50
C VAL A 157 2.98 -29.84 20.78
N THR A 158 3.80 -28.91 21.29
CA THR A 158 3.38 -27.51 21.50
C THR A 158 3.00 -26.83 20.18
N LEU A 159 3.70 -27.16 19.10
CA LEU A 159 3.45 -26.60 17.77
C LEU A 159 2.19 -27.20 17.13
N LEU A 160 1.97 -28.50 17.28
CA LEU A 160 0.72 -29.19 16.85
C LEU A 160 -0.51 -28.64 17.57
N LEU A 161 -0.42 -28.42 18.89
CA LEU A 161 -1.47 -27.74 19.65
C LEU A 161 -1.75 -26.34 19.10
N GLY A 162 -0.69 -25.58 18.75
CA GLY A 162 -0.83 -24.28 18.11
C GLY A 162 -1.55 -24.33 16.75
N VAL A 163 -1.24 -25.32 15.91
CA VAL A 163 -1.94 -25.54 14.63
C VAL A 163 -3.40 -25.89 14.84
N TYR A 164 -3.70 -26.79 15.79
CA TYR A 164 -5.07 -27.15 16.15
C TYR A 164 -5.87 -25.92 16.62
N MET A 165 -5.29 -25.12 17.51
CA MET A 165 -5.93 -23.90 18.02
C MET A 165 -6.24 -22.90 16.89
N ALA A 166 -5.31 -22.73 15.94
CA ALA A 166 -5.54 -21.87 14.78
C ALA A 166 -6.64 -22.41 13.86
N ALA A 167 -6.67 -23.72 13.61
CA ALA A 167 -7.70 -24.38 12.82
C ALA A 167 -9.08 -24.28 13.48
N TYR A 168 -9.15 -24.45 14.80
CA TYR A 168 -10.39 -24.29 15.58
C TYR A 168 -10.94 -22.85 15.46
N LEU A 169 -10.09 -21.84 15.61
CA LEU A 169 -10.51 -20.44 15.45
C LEU A 169 -11.00 -20.15 14.02
N ALA A 170 -10.29 -20.66 13.00
CA ALA A 170 -10.73 -20.52 11.61
C ALA A 170 -12.10 -21.18 11.38
N PHE A 171 -12.32 -22.36 11.96
CA PHE A 171 -13.61 -23.06 11.88
C PHE A 171 -14.74 -22.28 12.56
N CYS A 172 -14.50 -21.63 13.71
CA CYS A 172 -15.52 -20.84 14.40
C CYS A 172 -16.05 -19.66 13.58
N PHE A 173 -15.28 -19.14 12.63
CA PHE A 173 -15.63 -17.96 11.85
C PHE A 173 -15.93 -18.25 10.38
N PHE A 174 -15.75 -19.48 9.90
CA PHE A 174 -16.07 -19.86 8.53
C PHE A 174 -17.60 -19.81 8.29
N PRO A 175 -18.11 -19.28 7.16
CA PRO A 175 -17.41 -18.89 5.92
C PRO A 175 -16.93 -17.43 5.88
N PHE A 176 -16.77 -16.78 7.05
CA PHE A 176 -16.30 -15.40 7.22
C PHE A 176 -17.26 -14.34 6.66
N ASP A 177 -18.56 -14.59 6.77
CA ASP A 177 -19.66 -13.72 6.35
C ASP A 177 -19.93 -12.59 7.36
N PHE A 178 -18.93 -11.73 7.58
CA PHE A 178 -19.02 -10.61 8.52
C PHE A 178 -20.03 -9.53 8.07
N LEU A 179 -20.78 -9.00 9.04
CA LEU A 179 -21.76 -7.94 8.84
C LEU A 179 -21.05 -6.58 8.69
N LEU A 180 -21.29 -5.88 7.57
CA LEU A 180 -20.62 -4.62 7.23
C LEU A 180 -21.56 -3.41 7.22
N SER A 181 -22.89 -3.62 7.24
CA SER A 181 -23.88 -2.54 7.21
C SER A 181 -24.81 -2.54 8.42
N ALA A 182 -25.33 -1.36 8.77
CA ALA A 182 -26.32 -1.22 9.85
C ALA A 182 -27.60 -2.05 9.59
N LYS A 183 -27.98 -2.20 8.32
CA LYS A 183 -29.11 -3.04 7.90
C LYS A 183 -28.83 -4.52 8.20
N GLU A 184 -27.64 -5.02 7.86
CA GLU A 184 -27.21 -6.39 8.16
C GLU A 184 -27.19 -6.66 9.68
N ILE A 185 -26.70 -5.71 10.48
CA ILE A 185 -26.70 -5.81 11.95
C ILE A 185 -28.13 -5.87 12.49
N SER A 186 -29.03 -5.02 12.01
CA SER A 186 -30.44 -5.05 12.43
C SER A 186 -31.13 -6.38 12.10
N ALA A 187 -30.84 -6.96 10.92
CA ALA A 187 -31.36 -8.26 10.51
C ALA A 187 -30.83 -9.40 11.41
N LYS A 188 -29.55 -9.34 11.80
CA LYS A 188 -28.97 -10.30 12.74
C LYS A 188 -29.61 -10.22 14.12
N LEU A 189 -29.82 -9.00 14.65
CA LEU A 189 -30.43 -8.79 15.95
C LEU A 189 -31.90 -9.25 16.00
N ALA A 190 -32.60 -9.20 14.86
CA ALA A 190 -33.96 -9.73 14.71
C ALA A 190 -34.02 -11.24 14.46
N SER A 191 -32.88 -11.94 14.32
CA SER A 191 -32.82 -13.36 14.02
C SER A 191 -32.76 -14.24 15.27
N ASP A 192 -33.18 -15.50 15.14
CA ASP A 192 -33.11 -16.50 16.21
C ASP A 192 -31.69 -17.06 16.47
N ARG A 193 -30.68 -16.53 15.78
CA ARG A 193 -29.28 -17.04 15.82
C ARG A 193 -28.44 -16.48 16.96
N TRP A 194 -29.03 -15.73 17.88
CA TRP A 194 -28.32 -15.26 19.07
C TRP A 194 -29.19 -15.31 20.33
N GLY A 195 -28.56 -15.34 21.49
CA GLY A 195 -29.25 -15.21 22.78
C GLY A 195 -28.30 -15.10 23.96
N LEU A 196 -28.80 -14.54 25.07
CA LEU A 196 -28.00 -14.33 26.29
C LEU A 196 -27.46 -15.63 26.89
N LEU A 197 -28.20 -16.74 26.77
CA LEU A 197 -27.79 -18.04 27.31
C LEU A 197 -27.86 -19.14 26.24
N PHE A 198 -29.00 -19.29 25.58
CA PHE A 198 -29.19 -20.14 24.39
C PHE A 198 -29.73 -19.28 23.24
N ALA A 199 -29.28 -19.55 22.01
CA ALA A 199 -29.90 -18.98 20.81
C ALA A 199 -31.28 -19.61 20.57
N ALA A 200 -32.27 -18.81 20.14
CA ALA A 200 -33.65 -19.26 19.95
C ALA A 200 -33.78 -20.35 18.85
N SER A 201 -32.82 -20.45 17.93
CA SER A 201 -32.78 -21.47 16.88
C SER A 201 -32.38 -22.87 17.36
N GLN A 202 -31.95 -23.06 18.61
CA GLN A 202 -31.64 -24.39 19.14
C GLN A 202 -32.91 -25.09 19.66
N PRO A 203 -33.28 -26.28 19.15
CA PRO A 203 -34.36 -27.06 19.72
C PRO A 203 -33.99 -27.47 21.14
N GLY A 204 -34.97 -27.46 22.06
CA GLY A 204 -34.82 -27.44 23.52
C GLY A 204 -33.96 -28.52 24.21
N TYR A 205 -34.25 -28.82 25.48
CA TYR A 205 -33.41 -29.62 26.40
C TYR A 205 -33.30 -31.14 26.07
N GLY A 206 -33.04 -31.51 24.81
CA GLY A 206 -32.86 -32.89 24.36
C GLY A 206 -31.42 -33.39 24.49
N LEU A 207 -31.25 -34.72 24.44
CA LEU A 207 -29.96 -35.42 24.47
C LEU A 207 -28.96 -34.91 23.41
N ARG A 208 -29.47 -34.49 22.24
CA ARG A 208 -28.66 -33.92 21.15
C ARG A 208 -27.93 -32.63 21.54
N THR A 209 -28.59 -31.77 22.31
CA THR A 209 -28.04 -30.50 22.80
C THR A 209 -26.91 -30.76 23.79
N LEU A 210 -27.09 -31.70 24.72
CA LEU A 210 -26.05 -32.13 25.66
C LEU A 210 -24.83 -32.70 24.94
N ILE A 211 -25.03 -33.54 23.92
CA ILE A 211 -23.92 -34.09 23.11
C ILE A 211 -23.17 -32.95 22.39
N THR A 212 -23.88 -31.98 21.83
CA THR A 212 -23.26 -30.84 21.12
C THR A 212 -22.39 -29.99 22.06
N LEU A 213 -22.90 -29.67 23.26
CA LEU A 213 -22.15 -28.95 24.28
C LEU A 213 -20.92 -29.75 24.77
N ALA A 214 -21.06 -31.07 24.93
CA ALA A 214 -19.93 -31.94 25.30
C ALA A 214 -18.84 -31.98 24.21
N ILE A 215 -19.22 -32.00 22.93
CA ILE A 215 -18.28 -31.91 21.80
C ILE A 215 -17.54 -30.56 21.84
N GLU A 216 -18.24 -29.46 22.13
CA GLU A 216 -17.62 -28.14 22.26
C GLU A 216 -16.58 -28.09 23.40
N VAL A 217 -16.92 -28.62 24.58
CA VAL A 217 -15.97 -28.76 25.71
C VAL A 217 -14.74 -29.56 25.27
N ALA A 218 -14.94 -30.70 24.59
CA ALA A 218 -13.87 -31.56 24.12
C ALA A 218 -12.96 -30.87 23.09
N ALA A 219 -13.54 -30.11 22.16
CA ALA A 219 -12.80 -29.38 21.12
C ALA A 219 -11.89 -28.29 21.72
N VAL A 220 -12.20 -27.76 22.90
CA VAL A 220 -11.39 -26.70 23.54
C VAL A 220 -10.34 -27.23 24.53
N LEU A 221 -10.37 -28.52 24.89
CA LEU A 221 -9.34 -29.15 25.76
C LEU A 221 -7.88 -28.83 25.33
N PRO A 222 -7.51 -28.86 24.03
CA PRO A 222 -6.14 -28.57 23.59
C PRO A 222 -5.63 -27.18 23.97
N PHE A 223 -6.51 -26.18 24.07
CA PHE A 223 -6.15 -24.83 24.53
C PHE A 223 -5.67 -24.85 25.99
N GLY A 224 -6.40 -25.56 26.85
CA GLY A 224 -6.04 -25.78 28.25
C GLY A 224 -4.70 -26.47 28.43
N ILE A 225 -4.48 -27.56 27.67
CA ILE A 225 -3.22 -28.30 27.65
C ILE A 225 -2.05 -27.39 27.23
N PHE A 226 -2.26 -26.57 26.18
CA PHE A 226 -1.24 -25.64 25.70
C PHE A 226 -0.85 -24.60 26.75
N ILE A 227 -1.84 -23.96 27.38
CA ILE A 227 -1.64 -22.93 28.41
C ILE A 227 -0.89 -23.52 29.61
N ALA A 228 -1.37 -24.63 30.16
CA ALA A 228 -0.76 -25.27 31.33
C ALA A 228 0.67 -25.75 31.07
N ARG A 229 0.93 -26.28 29.86
CA ARG A 229 2.28 -26.67 29.42
C ARG A 229 3.23 -25.49 29.31
N ASN A 230 2.77 -24.35 28.79
CA ASN A 230 3.61 -23.18 28.58
C ASN A 230 3.87 -22.41 29.87
N ALA A 231 2.89 -22.36 30.78
CA ALA A 231 3.07 -21.83 32.14
C ALA A 231 4.16 -22.60 32.89
N ARG A 232 4.17 -23.94 32.82
CA ARG A 232 5.19 -24.79 33.47
C ARG A 232 6.62 -24.56 32.95
N ARG A 233 6.80 -24.15 31.68
CA ARG A 233 8.11 -23.85 31.08
C ARG A 233 8.72 -22.51 31.56
N ARG A 234 7.92 -21.59 32.05
CA ARG A 234 8.34 -20.23 32.42
C ARG A 234 8.67 -20.06 33.91
N SER A 235 8.37 -21.05 34.75
CA SER A 235 8.52 -20.94 36.21
C SER A 235 9.79 -21.66 36.70
N HIS A 236 10.58 -20.97 37.52
CA HIS A 236 11.70 -21.54 38.29
C HIS A 236 11.20 -22.53 39.39
N PRO A 237 12.08 -23.42 39.92
CA PRO A 237 11.65 -24.64 40.64
C PRO A 237 11.11 -24.48 42.07
N GLU A 238 11.08 -23.28 42.66
CA GLU A 238 10.90 -23.14 44.11
C GLU A 238 9.58 -22.42 44.46
N THR A 239 8.80 -23.03 45.37
CA THR A 239 7.45 -22.67 45.92
C THR A 239 6.22 -23.26 45.21
N ASN A 240 5.46 -24.13 45.92
CA ASN A 240 4.42 -25.01 45.36
C ASN A 240 2.96 -24.60 45.64
N ASP A 241 2.64 -23.93 46.75
CA ASP A 241 1.22 -23.76 47.17
C ASP A 241 0.46 -22.63 46.47
N GLY A 242 1.11 -21.52 46.10
CA GLY A 242 0.46 -20.44 45.32
C GLY A 242 0.30 -20.75 43.82
N ARG A 243 0.93 -21.82 43.34
CA ARG A 243 1.09 -22.11 41.90
C ARG A 243 -0.15 -22.70 41.26
N MET A 244 -0.85 -23.58 41.98
CA MET A 244 -2.06 -24.21 41.46
C MET A 244 -3.18 -23.17 41.33
N THR A 245 -3.34 -22.30 42.34
CA THR A 245 -4.33 -21.22 42.33
C THR A 245 -4.10 -20.24 41.18
N GLN A 246 -2.85 -19.82 40.93
CA GLN A 246 -2.52 -18.96 39.79
C GLN A 246 -2.78 -19.62 38.44
N LEU A 247 -2.45 -20.90 38.28
CA LEU A 247 -2.71 -21.63 37.05
C LEU A 247 -4.22 -21.81 36.80
N THR A 248 -4.98 -22.14 37.84
CA THR A 248 -6.44 -22.25 37.79
C THR A 248 -7.07 -20.93 37.36
N LEU A 249 -6.66 -19.82 37.98
CA LEU A 249 -7.13 -18.49 37.60
C LEU A 249 -6.75 -18.15 36.15
N GLN A 250 -5.53 -18.48 35.72
CA GLN A 250 -5.08 -18.26 34.34
C GLN A 250 -5.92 -19.06 33.33
N LEU A 251 -6.24 -20.33 33.62
CA LEU A 251 -7.06 -21.17 32.74
C LEU A 251 -8.50 -20.64 32.65
N ILE A 252 -9.10 -20.24 33.76
CA ILE A 252 -10.46 -19.67 33.80
C ILE A 252 -10.51 -18.35 33.03
N ILE A 253 -9.60 -17.41 33.30
CA ILE A 253 -9.55 -16.11 32.61
C ILE A 253 -9.31 -16.31 31.10
N SER A 254 -8.39 -17.20 30.72
CA SER A 254 -8.11 -17.47 29.31
C SER A 254 -9.32 -18.10 28.61
N GLY A 255 -10.03 -19.00 29.30
CA GLY A 255 -11.27 -19.60 28.83
C GLY A 255 -12.39 -18.58 28.63
N LEU A 256 -12.58 -17.68 29.60
CA LEU A 256 -13.56 -16.58 29.51
C LEU A 256 -13.24 -15.63 28.36
N LEU A 257 -11.98 -15.18 28.23
CA LEU A 257 -11.57 -14.30 27.14
C LEU A 257 -11.73 -14.97 25.77
N LEU A 258 -11.40 -16.26 25.65
CA LEU A 258 -11.61 -17.02 24.43
C LEU A 258 -13.10 -17.14 24.10
N GLY A 259 -13.92 -17.49 25.09
CA GLY A 259 -15.37 -17.61 24.97
C GLY A 259 -16.01 -16.30 24.54
N ILE A 260 -15.81 -15.23 25.30
CA ILE A 260 -16.33 -13.88 25.01
C ILE A 260 -15.86 -13.40 23.64
N GLY A 261 -14.57 -13.59 23.31
CA GLY A 261 -14.02 -13.15 22.04
C GLY A 261 -14.66 -13.85 20.83
N ILE A 262 -14.80 -15.17 20.89
CA ILE A 262 -15.45 -15.94 19.80
C ILE A 262 -16.94 -15.57 19.70
N GLU A 263 -17.66 -15.52 20.82
CA GLU A 263 -19.09 -15.18 20.82
C GLU A 263 -19.37 -13.77 20.30
N THR A 264 -18.56 -12.79 20.73
CA THR A 264 -18.68 -11.41 20.26
C THR A 264 -18.45 -11.34 18.75
N LEU A 265 -17.43 -12.01 18.22
CA LEU A 265 -17.16 -12.02 16.79
C LEU A 265 -18.23 -12.79 16.00
N GLN A 266 -18.76 -13.90 16.53
CA GLN A 266 -19.85 -14.65 15.91
C GLN A 266 -21.16 -13.86 15.87
N LEU A 267 -21.41 -12.96 16.82
CA LEU A 267 -22.53 -12.01 16.75
C LEU A 267 -22.46 -11.12 15.50
N PHE A 268 -21.26 -10.81 15.03
CA PHE A 268 -21.01 -10.06 13.79
C PHE A 268 -20.81 -10.94 12.55
N THR A 269 -21.15 -12.23 12.61
CA THR A 269 -21.20 -13.12 11.43
C THR A 269 -22.65 -13.48 11.11
N TYR A 270 -23.03 -13.54 9.84
CA TYR A 270 -24.43 -13.79 9.46
C TYR A 270 -24.86 -15.23 9.78
N SER A 271 -24.05 -16.22 9.41
CA SER A 271 -24.26 -17.66 9.62
C SER A 271 -23.96 -18.15 11.05
N GLY A 272 -23.04 -17.50 11.76
CA GLY A 272 -22.63 -17.94 13.10
C GLY A 272 -23.75 -17.82 14.14
N SER A 273 -23.79 -18.74 15.11
CA SER A 273 -24.71 -18.64 16.26
C SER A 273 -23.98 -18.07 17.47
N SER A 274 -24.54 -17.06 18.15
CA SER A 274 -23.94 -16.50 19.36
C SER A 274 -24.77 -16.79 20.62
N GLN A 275 -24.17 -17.45 21.62
CA GLN A 275 -24.87 -17.87 22.83
C GLN A 275 -23.98 -17.89 24.09
N GLY A 276 -24.53 -17.43 25.22
CA GLY A 276 -23.78 -17.38 26.48
C GLY A 276 -23.32 -18.73 27.03
N VAL A 277 -24.07 -19.81 26.77
CA VAL A 277 -23.68 -21.18 27.19
C VAL A 277 -22.34 -21.60 26.58
N SER A 278 -22.02 -21.12 25.37
CA SER A 278 -20.77 -21.43 24.70
C SER A 278 -19.55 -20.73 25.34
N VAL A 279 -19.75 -19.59 26.02
CA VAL A 279 -18.69 -19.01 26.88
C VAL A 279 -18.36 -19.97 28.04
N ILE A 280 -19.39 -20.59 28.63
CA ILE A 280 -19.25 -21.52 29.76
C ILE A 280 -18.58 -22.82 29.32
N THR A 281 -19.07 -23.45 28.23
CA THR A 281 -18.51 -24.72 27.73
C THR A 281 -17.05 -24.57 27.31
N ARG A 282 -16.68 -23.48 26.62
CA ARG A 282 -15.28 -23.24 26.24
C ARG A 282 -14.40 -22.96 27.45
N THR A 283 -14.90 -22.22 28.44
CA THR A 283 -14.17 -22.02 29.72
C THR A 283 -13.93 -23.35 30.43
N LEU A 284 -14.96 -24.20 30.49
CA LEU A 284 -14.88 -25.54 31.06
C LEU A 284 -13.88 -26.41 30.30
N GLY A 285 -13.88 -26.37 28.96
CA GLY A 285 -12.91 -27.09 28.12
C GLY A 285 -11.47 -26.65 28.37
N VAL A 286 -11.19 -25.34 28.43
CA VAL A 286 -9.85 -24.83 28.79
C VAL A 286 -9.44 -25.30 30.18
N TYR A 287 -10.34 -25.22 31.15
CA TYR A 287 -10.06 -25.63 32.52
C TYR A 287 -9.76 -27.13 32.64
N ILE A 288 -10.65 -27.99 32.13
CA ILE A 288 -10.50 -29.46 32.16
C ILE A 288 -9.22 -29.87 31.42
N GLY A 289 -8.95 -29.30 30.24
CA GLY A 289 -7.75 -29.61 29.46
C GLY A 289 -6.45 -29.26 30.21
N GLY A 290 -6.43 -28.10 30.88
CA GLY A 290 -5.29 -27.69 31.70
C GLY A 290 -5.07 -28.58 32.93
N MET A 291 -6.15 -28.96 33.62
CA MET A 291 -6.09 -29.85 34.78
C MET A 291 -5.72 -31.29 34.42
N LEU A 292 -6.21 -31.80 33.29
CA LEU A 292 -5.79 -33.10 32.74
C LEU A 292 -4.28 -33.14 32.50
N TRP A 293 -3.71 -32.08 31.91
CA TRP A 293 -2.27 -31.98 31.70
C TRP A 293 -1.47 -31.99 33.01
N VAL A 294 -1.93 -31.27 34.03
CA VAL A 294 -1.26 -31.19 35.34
C VAL A 294 -1.30 -32.53 36.06
N THR A 295 -2.47 -33.16 36.14
CA THR A 295 -2.67 -34.44 36.82
C THR A 295 -1.96 -35.60 36.12
N MET A 296 -2.00 -35.66 34.78
CA MET A 296 -1.26 -36.64 34.00
C MET A 296 0.26 -36.43 34.07
N GLY A 297 0.73 -35.18 34.11
CA GLY A 297 2.13 -34.83 34.24
C GLY A 297 2.77 -35.14 35.60
N VAL A 298 1.96 -35.43 36.64
CA VAL A 298 2.39 -35.93 37.95
C VAL A 298 2.46 -37.45 37.97
N LYS A 299 1.48 -38.15 37.37
CA LYS A 299 1.47 -39.62 37.25
C LYS A 299 2.50 -40.17 36.24
N MET A 300 2.84 -39.43 35.19
CA MET A 300 3.87 -39.80 34.19
C MET A 300 5.32 -39.81 34.71
N ARG A 301 5.57 -39.55 36.00
CA ARG A 301 6.91 -39.59 36.64
C ARG A 301 7.22 -40.90 37.38
N SER A 302 6.27 -41.83 37.47
CA SER A 302 6.45 -43.11 38.18
C SER A 302 6.95 -44.22 37.23
N PRO A 303 7.86 -45.13 37.67
CA PRO A 303 8.40 -46.23 36.86
C PRO A 303 7.41 -47.36 36.55
N TRP A 304 6.16 -47.26 36.97
CA TRP A 304 5.08 -48.21 36.64
C TRP A 304 4.55 -47.95 35.23
N HIS A 305 5.31 -48.38 34.23
CA HIS A 305 5.04 -48.13 32.82
C HIS A 305 4.11 -49.20 32.23
N GLU A 306 2.83 -49.20 32.61
CA GLU A 306 1.80 -49.50 31.61
C GLU A 306 1.65 -48.24 30.77
N SER A 307 2.38 -48.17 29.66
CA SER A 307 2.16 -47.14 28.64
C SER A 307 0.67 -47.16 28.28
N TRP A 308 0.03 -45.99 28.15
CA TRP A 308 -1.39 -45.87 27.73
C TRP A 308 -1.72 -46.76 26.52
N GLN A 309 -0.72 -47.00 25.69
CA GLN A 309 -0.72 -47.97 24.61
C GLN A 309 -1.14 -49.39 25.05
N SER A 310 -0.63 -49.92 26.15
CA SER A 310 -1.00 -51.23 26.71
C SER A 310 -2.44 -51.29 27.22
N ILE A 311 -2.93 -50.24 27.89
CA ILE A 311 -4.33 -50.15 28.34
C ILE A 311 -5.27 -50.02 27.14
N LEU A 312 -4.95 -49.14 26.18
CA LEU A 312 -5.73 -48.95 24.94
C LEU A 312 -5.67 -50.19 24.04
N GLN A 313 -4.55 -50.92 24.01
CA GLN A 313 -4.43 -52.20 23.32
C GLN A 313 -5.30 -53.29 23.97
N ARG A 314 -5.30 -53.40 25.31
CA ARG A 314 -6.19 -54.33 26.03
C ARG A 314 -7.67 -54.08 25.73
N HIS A 315 -8.05 -52.83 25.59
CA HIS A 315 -9.45 -52.43 25.35
C HIS A 315 -9.75 -52.14 23.86
N CYS A 316 -8.82 -52.45 22.94
CA CYS A 316 -8.94 -52.09 21.52
C CYS A 316 -10.19 -52.73 20.88
N VAL A 317 -10.52 -53.97 21.24
CA VAL A 317 -11.73 -54.67 20.76
C VAL A 317 -12.99 -53.97 21.26
N LEU A 318 -13.06 -53.64 22.55
CA LEU A 318 -14.20 -52.92 23.14
C LEU A 318 -14.38 -51.53 22.51
N LEU A 319 -13.29 -50.79 22.34
CA LEU A 319 -13.29 -49.48 21.68
C LEU A 319 -13.75 -49.58 20.22
N THR A 320 -13.35 -50.63 19.51
CA THR A 320 -13.80 -50.90 18.14
C THR A 320 -15.30 -51.21 18.11
N LEU A 321 -15.81 -52.02 19.05
CA LEU A 321 -17.25 -52.33 19.17
C LEU A 321 -18.08 -51.09 19.50
N LEU A 322 -17.63 -50.27 20.46
CA LEU A 322 -18.27 -49.00 20.81
C LEU A 322 -18.26 -48.01 19.64
N TYR A 323 -17.16 -47.97 18.88
CA TYR A 323 -17.07 -47.18 17.66
C TYR A 323 -18.06 -47.64 16.59
N MET A 324 -18.14 -48.96 16.33
CA MET A 324 -19.08 -49.52 15.35
C MET A 324 -20.54 -49.28 15.74
N LEU A 325 -20.87 -49.38 17.04
CA LEU A 325 -22.18 -49.03 17.57
C LEU A 325 -22.47 -47.52 17.39
N GLY A 326 -21.51 -46.66 17.73
CA GLY A 326 -21.62 -45.22 17.54
C GLY A 326 -21.80 -44.83 16.07
N LEU A 327 -21.10 -45.51 15.16
CA LEU A 327 -21.20 -45.32 13.72
C LEU A 327 -22.59 -45.70 13.20
N ALA A 328 -23.15 -46.83 13.64
CA ALA A 328 -24.50 -47.26 13.27
C ALA A 328 -25.59 -46.31 13.80
N LEU A 329 -25.41 -45.78 15.01
CA LEU A 329 -26.30 -44.77 15.59
C LEU A 329 -26.20 -43.42 14.87
N PHE A 330 -24.98 -42.96 14.55
CA PHE A 330 -24.73 -41.68 13.89
C PHE A 330 -25.22 -41.66 12.44
N THR A 331 -25.05 -42.77 11.73
CA THR A 331 -25.66 -42.98 10.41
C THR A 331 -27.19 -43.14 10.48
N SER A 332 -27.78 -43.04 11.69
CA SER A 332 -29.23 -43.16 11.97
C SER A 332 -29.85 -44.41 11.36
N TRP A 333 -29.05 -45.49 11.25
CA TRP A 333 -29.41 -46.71 10.55
C TRP A 333 -30.73 -47.31 11.05
N PHE A 334 -31.03 -47.15 12.34
CA PHE A 334 -32.22 -47.72 12.98
C PHE A 334 -33.45 -46.81 13.01
N TYR A 335 -33.31 -45.53 12.65
CA TYR A 335 -34.39 -44.53 12.78
C TYR A 335 -34.73 -43.83 11.47
N ARG A 336 -34.21 -44.32 10.34
CA ARG A 336 -34.43 -43.74 9.02
C ARG A 336 -35.63 -44.36 8.30
N PRO A 337 -36.41 -43.55 7.57
CA PRO A 337 -37.35 -44.08 6.59
C PRO A 337 -36.56 -44.69 5.42
N TRP A 338 -36.80 -45.98 5.16
CA TRP A 338 -36.20 -46.73 4.06
C TRP A 338 -37.20 -46.80 2.89
N GLY A 339 -36.71 -46.59 1.67
CA GLY A 339 -37.46 -46.69 0.42
C GLY A 339 -37.46 -48.09 -0.17
N SER A 340 -38.10 -48.27 -1.34
CA SER A 340 -38.14 -49.54 -2.07
C SER A 340 -36.87 -49.76 -2.91
N VAL A 341 -36.71 -50.98 -3.45
CA VAL A 341 -35.62 -51.30 -4.40
C VAL A 341 -35.68 -50.40 -5.64
N ASP A 342 -36.89 -50.05 -6.11
CA ASP A 342 -37.06 -49.14 -7.24
C ASP A 342 -36.53 -47.73 -6.93
N SER A 343 -36.73 -47.24 -5.70
CA SER A 343 -36.18 -45.96 -5.25
C SER A 343 -34.65 -45.98 -5.24
N ALA A 344 -34.04 -47.10 -4.84
CA ALA A 344 -32.60 -47.26 -4.85
C ALA A 344 -32.03 -47.36 -6.27
N GLN A 345 -32.74 -48.00 -7.20
CA GLN A 345 -32.34 -48.07 -8.61
C GLN A 345 -32.40 -46.70 -9.29
N ASP A 346 -33.43 -45.90 -9.03
CA ASP A 346 -33.53 -44.52 -9.50
C ASP A 346 -32.43 -43.63 -8.90
N ALA A 347 -32.16 -43.76 -7.60
CA ALA A 347 -31.08 -43.05 -6.93
C ALA A 347 -29.68 -43.41 -7.49
N LEU A 348 -29.46 -44.69 -7.82
CA LEU A 348 -28.22 -45.15 -8.43
C LEU A 348 -28.06 -44.61 -9.86
N GLY A 349 -29.14 -44.54 -10.64
CA GLY A 349 -29.12 -43.97 -12.00
C GLY A 349 -28.81 -42.48 -12.05
N LYS A 350 -29.10 -41.74 -10.96
CA LYS A 350 -28.82 -40.31 -10.79
C LYS A 350 -27.52 -40.01 -10.03
N LEU A 351 -26.74 -41.04 -9.69
CA LEU A 351 -25.53 -40.91 -8.89
C LEU A 351 -24.35 -40.40 -9.74
N HIS A 352 -23.70 -39.34 -9.29
CA HIS A 352 -22.47 -38.83 -9.90
C HIS A 352 -21.26 -39.28 -9.10
N PHE A 353 -20.31 -39.94 -9.77
CA PHE A 353 -19.08 -40.46 -9.16
C PHE A 353 -17.93 -39.44 -9.12
N LEU A 354 -18.13 -38.26 -9.69
CA LEU A 354 -17.11 -37.23 -9.74
C LEU A 354 -16.83 -36.70 -8.31
N PRO A 355 -15.58 -36.75 -7.81
CA PRO A 355 -15.27 -36.27 -6.48
C PRO A 355 -15.69 -34.82 -6.26
N PHE A 356 -16.33 -34.53 -5.12
CA PHE A 356 -16.85 -33.22 -4.74
C PHE A 356 -18.02 -32.68 -5.58
N TYR A 357 -18.61 -33.47 -6.49
CA TYR A 357 -19.77 -33.06 -7.29
C TYR A 357 -20.92 -32.51 -6.44
N TYR A 358 -21.32 -33.24 -5.40
CA TYR A 358 -22.41 -32.82 -4.52
C TYR A 358 -22.06 -31.65 -3.60
N HIS A 359 -20.77 -31.47 -3.30
CA HIS A 359 -20.29 -30.35 -2.48
C HIS A 359 -20.36 -29.00 -3.23
N TYR A 360 -20.43 -29.03 -4.57
CA TYR A 360 -20.60 -27.83 -5.39
C TYR A 360 -22.01 -27.23 -5.32
N TYR A 361 -23.05 -28.07 -5.19
CA TYR A 361 -24.45 -27.62 -5.22
C TYR A 361 -25.02 -27.24 -3.84
N VAL A 362 -24.17 -27.16 -2.83
CA VAL A 362 -24.55 -26.75 -1.47
C VAL A 362 -23.70 -25.55 -1.04
N SER A 363 -24.18 -24.77 -0.08
CA SER A 363 -23.40 -23.66 0.47
C SER A 363 -22.06 -24.14 1.06
N GLU A 364 -21.07 -23.25 1.06
CA GLU A 364 -19.71 -23.53 1.52
C GLU A 364 -19.69 -24.04 2.96
N ALA A 365 -20.54 -23.45 3.82
CA ALA A 365 -20.72 -23.87 5.21
C ALA A 365 -21.26 -25.32 5.32
N ASN A 366 -22.22 -25.69 4.48
CA ASN A 366 -22.78 -27.04 4.45
C ASN A 366 -21.78 -28.06 3.88
N ALA A 367 -21.03 -27.68 2.84
CA ALA A 367 -19.96 -28.49 2.29
C ALA A 367 -18.87 -28.78 3.35
N LEU A 368 -18.41 -27.76 4.08
CA LEU A 368 -17.39 -27.92 5.11
C LEU A 368 -17.89 -28.74 6.31
N THR A 369 -19.10 -28.48 6.79
CA THR A 369 -19.68 -29.24 7.91
C THR A 369 -19.89 -30.71 7.54
N SER A 370 -20.31 -31.01 6.31
CA SER A 370 -20.36 -32.38 5.76
C SER A 370 -18.97 -33.03 5.77
N LEU A 371 -17.97 -32.38 5.19
CA LEU A 371 -16.58 -32.85 5.13
C LEU A 371 -16.02 -33.17 6.52
N ILE A 372 -16.17 -32.24 7.49
CA ILE A 372 -15.67 -32.40 8.86
C ILE A 372 -16.41 -33.52 9.58
N SER A 373 -17.73 -33.62 9.40
CA SER A 373 -18.54 -34.66 10.04
C SER A 373 -18.08 -36.05 9.59
N VAL A 374 -17.89 -36.24 8.28
CA VAL A 374 -17.36 -37.51 7.72
C VAL A 374 -15.92 -37.75 8.18
N ALA A 375 -15.07 -36.73 8.15
CA ALA A 375 -13.69 -36.84 8.62
C ALA A 375 -13.62 -37.29 10.10
N LEU A 376 -14.34 -36.62 11.00
CA LEU A 376 -14.39 -36.98 12.42
C LEU A 376 -14.97 -38.37 12.65
N LEU A 377 -15.95 -38.78 11.84
CA LEU A 377 -16.58 -40.09 11.92
C LEU A 377 -15.58 -41.22 11.63
N PHE A 378 -14.63 -41.04 10.70
CA PHE A 378 -13.64 -42.06 10.34
C PHE A 378 -12.25 -41.89 10.98
N ALA A 379 -11.96 -40.74 11.60
CA ALA A 379 -10.70 -40.49 12.30
C ALA A 379 -10.33 -41.56 13.37
N PRO A 380 -11.27 -42.09 14.19
CA PRO A 380 -10.95 -43.11 15.19
C PRO A 380 -10.32 -44.39 14.62
N LEU A 381 -10.64 -44.78 13.38
CA LEU A 381 -10.02 -45.94 12.72
C LEU A 381 -8.51 -45.77 12.55
N GLY A 382 -8.03 -44.54 12.34
CA GLY A 382 -6.60 -44.24 12.30
C GLY A 382 -5.91 -44.40 13.65
N ILE A 383 -6.60 -44.08 14.76
CA ILE A 383 -6.11 -44.32 16.12
C ILE A 383 -6.03 -45.82 16.39
N LEU A 384 -7.10 -46.56 16.07
CA LEU A 384 -7.16 -48.01 16.22
C LEU A 384 -6.10 -48.73 15.35
N ALA A 385 -5.82 -48.20 14.16
CA ALA A 385 -4.76 -48.72 13.29
C ALA A 385 -3.37 -48.64 13.94
N GLN A 386 -3.08 -47.60 14.74
CA GLN A 386 -1.82 -47.49 15.49
C GLN A 386 -1.76 -48.45 16.68
N LEU A 387 -2.91 -48.74 17.28
CA LEU A 387 -3.02 -49.66 18.42
C LEU A 387 -3.00 -51.14 17.98
N SER A 388 -3.12 -51.42 16.68
CA SER A 388 -3.21 -52.78 16.12
C SER A 388 -2.00 -53.14 15.26
N GLN A 389 -1.74 -54.44 15.11
CA GLN A 389 -0.75 -54.96 14.15
C GLN A 389 -1.25 -54.84 12.69
N ARG A 390 -2.55 -54.64 12.48
CA ARG A 390 -3.18 -54.57 11.14
C ARG A 390 -3.30 -53.14 10.61
N ARG A 391 -2.16 -52.43 10.52
CA ARG A 391 -2.09 -50.99 10.20
C ARG A 391 -2.72 -50.63 8.86
N LEU A 392 -2.38 -51.37 7.79
CA LEU A 392 -2.88 -51.09 6.44
C LEU A 392 -4.38 -51.41 6.31
N LEU A 393 -4.84 -52.49 6.96
CA LEU A 393 -6.24 -52.87 6.99
C LEU A 393 -7.09 -51.76 7.62
N LEU A 394 -6.73 -51.30 8.82
CA LEU A 394 -7.55 -50.36 9.58
C LEU A 394 -7.43 -48.90 9.12
N SER A 395 -6.31 -48.51 8.49
CA SER A 395 -6.11 -47.12 8.03
C SER A 395 -6.51 -46.87 6.57
N THR A 396 -6.80 -47.92 5.79
CA THR A 396 -7.07 -47.77 4.34
C THR A 396 -8.23 -48.65 3.88
N TYR A 397 -8.16 -49.97 4.05
CA TYR A 397 -9.20 -50.87 3.53
C TYR A 397 -10.51 -50.82 4.31
N ALA A 398 -10.44 -50.88 5.65
CA ALA A 398 -11.62 -50.81 6.52
C ALA A 398 -12.41 -49.50 6.35
N PRO A 399 -11.81 -48.28 6.36
CA PRO A 399 -12.56 -47.05 6.11
C PRO A 399 -13.17 -47.02 4.70
N ALA A 400 -12.46 -47.53 3.67
CA ALA A 400 -12.99 -47.59 2.31
C ALA A 400 -14.25 -48.48 2.23
N VAL A 401 -14.16 -49.71 2.76
CA VAL A 401 -15.27 -50.67 2.75
C VAL A 401 -16.44 -50.17 3.58
N LEU A 402 -16.16 -49.64 4.78
CA LEU A 402 -17.21 -49.19 5.70
C LEU A 402 -17.93 -47.94 5.16
N ALA A 403 -17.19 -46.99 4.59
CA ALA A 403 -17.79 -45.85 3.89
C ALA A 403 -18.59 -46.31 2.67
N ALA A 404 -18.06 -47.23 1.85
CA ALA A 404 -18.78 -47.76 0.70
C ALA A 404 -20.10 -48.45 1.10
N LEU A 405 -20.11 -49.23 2.18
CA LEU A 405 -21.33 -49.84 2.73
C LEU A 405 -22.34 -48.78 3.19
N ILE A 406 -21.87 -47.74 3.89
CA ILE A 406 -22.72 -46.63 4.35
C ILE A 406 -23.31 -45.87 3.17
N GLU A 407 -22.51 -45.51 2.16
CA GLU A 407 -23.00 -44.80 0.97
C GLU A 407 -23.92 -45.68 0.12
N THR A 408 -23.65 -46.98 0.00
CA THR A 408 -24.56 -47.92 -0.68
C THR A 408 -25.90 -48.02 0.04
N ALA A 409 -25.90 -48.03 1.38
CA ALA A 409 -27.13 -48.05 2.16
C ALA A 409 -27.95 -46.76 1.98
N LYS A 410 -27.30 -45.60 1.81
CA LYS A 410 -28.00 -44.33 1.55
C LYS A 410 -28.80 -44.34 0.25
N LEU A 411 -28.49 -45.21 -0.72
CA LEU A 411 -29.32 -45.38 -1.92
C LEU A 411 -30.76 -45.79 -1.58
N PHE A 412 -30.95 -46.51 -0.47
CA PHE A 412 -32.26 -46.94 0.01
C PHE A 412 -32.93 -45.90 0.92
N SER A 413 -32.34 -44.72 1.13
CA SER A 413 -32.88 -43.69 2.01
C SER A 413 -33.72 -42.66 1.25
N THR A 414 -34.89 -42.32 1.78
CA THR A 414 -35.75 -41.26 1.18
C THR A 414 -35.41 -39.85 1.66
N SER A 415 -34.52 -39.71 2.64
CA SER A 415 -34.17 -38.42 3.27
C SER A 415 -32.71 -38.01 3.08
N THR A 416 -31.87 -38.88 2.54
CA THR A 416 -30.43 -38.62 2.36
C THR A 416 -29.91 -39.19 1.04
N HIS A 417 -28.79 -38.66 0.58
CA HIS A 417 -28.24 -38.88 -0.76
C HIS A 417 -26.89 -39.58 -0.58
N ALA A 418 -26.56 -40.53 -1.46
CA ALA A 418 -25.23 -41.16 -1.47
C ALA A 418 -24.20 -40.20 -2.08
N ASP A 419 -23.02 -40.09 -1.47
CA ASP A 419 -21.90 -39.29 -1.99
C ASP A 419 -20.62 -40.15 -2.02
N PRO A 420 -20.17 -40.59 -3.21
CA PRO A 420 -18.94 -41.38 -3.38
C PRO A 420 -17.69 -40.67 -2.84
N THR A 421 -17.69 -39.34 -2.75
CA THR A 421 -16.58 -38.55 -2.19
C THR A 421 -16.31 -38.92 -0.73
N ASN A 422 -17.33 -39.34 0.02
CA ASN A 422 -17.18 -39.73 1.42
C ASN A 422 -16.24 -40.93 1.62
N ILE A 423 -16.12 -41.82 0.61
CA ILE A 423 -15.17 -42.93 0.63
C ILE A 423 -13.74 -42.40 0.61
N LEU A 424 -13.45 -41.43 -0.26
CA LEU A 424 -12.14 -40.77 -0.33
C LEU A 424 -11.82 -40.04 0.97
N ILE A 425 -12.77 -39.26 1.50
CA ILE A 425 -12.62 -38.52 2.76
C ILE A 425 -12.33 -39.48 3.92
N ALA A 426 -13.06 -40.59 4.01
CA ALA A 426 -12.88 -41.60 5.05
C ALA A 426 -11.47 -42.20 5.04
N VAL A 427 -10.97 -42.61 3.86
CA VAL A 427 -9.63 -43.19 3.71
C VAL A 427 -8.54 -42.17 4.03
N VAL A 428 -8.64 -40.96 3.46
CA VAL A 428 -7.66 -39.89 3.68
C VAL A 428 -7.59 -39.54 5.16
N MET A 429 -8.74 -39.39 5.83
CA MET A 429 -8.77 -38.98 7.23
C MET A 429 -8.32 -40.08 8.20
N ALA A 430 -8.69 -41.34 7.97
CA ALA A 430 -8.20 -42.46 8.76
C ALA A 430 -6.67 -42.60 8.61
N ARG A 431 -6.15 -42.46 7.38
CA ARG A 431 -4.70 -42.50 7.11
C ARG A 431 -3.97 -41.33 7.73
N PHE A 432 -4.53 -40.12 7.63
CA PHE A 432 -3.96 -38.91 8.23
C PHE A 432 -3.88 -39.02 9.75
N THR A 433 -4.95 -39.48 10.41
CA THR A 433 -4.96 -39.72 11.85
C THR A 433 -3.93 -40.77 12.25
N PHE A 434 -3.84 -41.89 11.52
CA PHE A 434 -2.79 -42.90 11.74
C PHE A 434 -1.37 -42.31 11.64
N LEU A 435 -1.10 -41.47 10.63
CA LEU A 435 0.20 -40.82 10.45
C LEU A 435 0.53 -39.81 11.57
N ILE A 436 -0.48 -39.15 12.14
CA ILE A 436 -0.28 -38.25 13.29
C ILE A 436 0.01 -39.07 14.55
N VAL A 437 -0.79 -40.09 14.83
CA VAL A 437 -0.69 -40.87 16.08
C VAL A 437 0.57 -41.73 16.08
N SER A 438 0.96 -42.33 14.94
CA SER A 438 2.25 -43.02 14.78
C SER A 438 3.45 -42.10 14.97
N ARG A 439 3.29 -40.80 14.67
CA ARG A 439 4.28 -39.76 14.99
C ARG A 439 4.14 -39.23 16.43
N MET A 440 3.17 -39.65 17.24
CA MET A 440 3.11 -39.28 18.66
C MET A 440 3.54 -40.43 19.57
N ILE A 441 3.33 -41.66 19.10
CA ILE A 441 3.57 -42.91 19.83
C ILE A 441 4.53 -43.75 18.98
N PRO A 442 5.86 -43.65 19.17
CA PRO A 442 6.81 -44.50 18.46
C PRO A 442 6.61 -45.97 18.85
N ASP A 443 6.92 -46.87 17.92
CA ASP A 443 6.97 -48.31 18.20
C ASP A 443 7.99 -48.61 19.31
N SER A 444 7.67 -49.61 20.16
CA SER A 444 8.57 -50.08 21.20
C SER A 444 9.97 -50.28 20.63
N PRO A 445 11.04 -49.82 21.31
CA PRO A 445 12.39 -49.99 20.79
C PRO A 445 12.70 -51.49 20.71
N THR A 446 12.82 -52.02 19.50
CA THR A 446 13.60 -53.22 19.26
C THR A 446 15.02 -52.95 19.73
N PRO A 447 15.67 -53.87 20.47
CA PRO A 447 17.03 -53.66 20.98
C PRO A 447 17.95 -53.40 19.78
N PRO A 448 18.79 -52.35 19.83
CA PRO A 448 19.73 -52.08 18.76
C PRO A 448 20.71 -53.25 18.65
N ALA A 449 20.84 -53.78 17.42
CA ALA A 449 21.96 -54.62 17.07
C ALA A 449 23.26 -53.84 17.37
N ALA A 450 24.16 -54.51 18.07
CA ALA A 450 25.45 -53.98 18.47
C ALA A 450 26.26 -53.54 17.24
N HIS A 451 26.58 -52.25 17.17
CA HIS A 451 27.70 -51.77 16.37
C HIS A 451 28.44 -50.65 17.11
N ASP A 452 29.65 -51.04 17.53
CA ASP A 452 30.92 -50.31 17.53
C ASP A 452 30.97 -48.90 18.12
N ILE A 453 31.40 -48.90 19.39
CA ILE A 453 31.97 -47.77 20.11
C ILE A 453 33.40 -47.52 19.58
N PRO A 454 33.75 -46.31 19.08
CA PRO A 454 35.13 -45.94 18.94
C PRO A 454 35.70 -45.58 20.31
N ARG A 455 36.77 -46.30 20.65
CA ARG A 455 37.61 -46.23 21.84
C ARG A 455 38.14 -44.80 22.05
N LYS A 456 37.93 -44.27 23.26
CA LYS A 456 38.73 -43.16 23.81
C LYS A 456 40.13 -43.70 24.11
N THR A 457 41.16 -43.13 23.50
CA THR A 457 42.54 -43.21 23.97
C THR A 457 42.90 -41.86 24.56
N ASP A 458 43.20 -41.89 25.86
CA ASP A 458 44.00 -40.89 26.52
C ASP A 458 45.39 -40.88 25.88
N ASP A 459 45.86 -39.69 25.50
CA ASP A 459 47.27 -39.35 25.53
C ASP A 459 47.37 -37.89 25.98
N ALA A 460 47.77 -37.75 27.23
CA ALA A 460 48.26 -36.50 27.79
C ALA A 460 49.76 -36.38 27.49
N ASP A 461 50.23 -35.13 27.54
CA ASP A 461 51.62 -34.69 27.58
C ASP A 461 52.37 -34.51 26.25
N ARG A 462 52.42 -33.24 25.79
CA ARG A 462 53.69 -32.54 25.61
C ARG A 462 53.56 -31.02 25.50
N ALA A 463 54.33 -30.38 26.38
CA ALA A 463 55.03 -29.09 26.24
C ALA A 463 54.21 -27.79 26.17
N LEU A 464 54.19 -27.11 27.32
CA LEU A 464 54.04 -25.66 27.45
C LEU A 464 55.25 -24.92 26.83
N ALA A 465 54.99 -23.96 25.95
CA ALA A 465 55.83 -22.79 25.67
C ALA A 465 54.92 -21.63 25.18
N PRO A 466 55.30 -20.36 25.40
CA PRO A 466 54.34 -19.28 25.69
C PRO A 466 53.73 -18.67 24.42
N ILE A 467 52.41 -18.69 24.32
CA ILE A 467 51.68 -17.94 23.30
C ILE A 467 51.48 -16.51 23.81
N ALA A 468 52.09 -15.57 23.09
CA ALA A 468 51.93 -14.14 23.28
C ALA A 468 50.45 -13.74 23.33
N THR A 469 50.11 -12.93 24.33
CA THR A 469 48.85 -12.22 24.43
C THR A 469 48.58 -11.46 23.12
N PRO A 470 47.43 -11.67 22.44
CA PRO A 470 47.00 -10.71 21.45
C PRO A 470 46.70 -9.42 22.22
N THR A 471 47.52 -8.41 21.95
CA THR A 471 47.29 -7.03 22.37
C THR A 471 45.83 -6.70 22.02
N PRO A 472 45.04 -6.12 22.95
CA PRO A 472 43.68 -5.72 22.63
C PRO A 472 43.74 -4.85 21.37
N PRO A 473 42.83 -5.01 20.40
CA PRO A 473 42.78 -4.10 19.27
C PRO A 473 42.73 -2.71 19.85
N ALA A 474 43.70 -1.87 19.45
CA ALA A 474 43.76 -0.49 19.87
C ALA A 474 42.33 0.06 19.76
N PRO A 475 41.82 0.75 20.81
CA PRO A 475 40.52 1.38 20.70
C PRO A 475 40.54 2.16 19.39
N PRO A 476 39.50 2.05 18.54
CA PRO A 476 39.46 2.84 17.33
C PRO A 476 39.79 4.25 17.78
N THR A 477 40.92 4.78 17.31
CA THR A 477 41.32 6.15 17.60
C THR A 477 40.04 6.94 17.42
N PRO A 478 39.53 7.62 18.45
CA PRO A 478 38.35 8.45 18.26
C PRO A 478 38.76 9.32 17.10
N ASN A 479 38.10 9.15 15.94
CA ASN A 479 38.20 10.10 14.84
C ASN A 479 38.02 11.41 15.54
N THR A 480 39.13 12.14 15.68
CA THR A 480 39.18 13.40 16.38
C THR A 480 38.00 14.16 15.84
N ALA A 481 37.02 14.42 16.71
CA ALA A 481 35.84 15.17 16.34
C ALA A 481 36.38 16.38 15.59
N THR A 482 36.20 16.38 14.27
CA THR A 482 36.91 17.31 13.40
C THR A 482 36.44 18.67 13.87
N ALA A 483 37.33 19.40 14.55
CA ALA A 483 37.08 20.76 14.93
C ALA A 483 36.56 21.48 13.68
N PRO A 484 35.51 22.32 13.80
CA PRO A 484 34.99 23.03 12.66
C PRO A 484 36.11 23.78 11.94
N LYS A 485 36.51 23.28 10.76
CA LYS A 485 37.47 24.00 9.93
C LYS A 485 36.82 25.32 9.55
N ARG A 486 37.57 26.42 9.73
CA ARG A 486 37.10 27.78 9.44
C ARG A 486 36.65 27.85 7.96
N PRO A 487 35.54 28.56 7.67
CA PRO A 487 35.06 28.74 6.31
C PRO A 487 36.16 29.35 5.43
N THR A 488 36.31 28.87 4.20
CA THR A 488 37.20 29.50 3.21
C THR A 488 36.60 30.83 2.75
N ALA A 489 37.46 31.80 2.41
CA ALA A 489 37.02 33.13 1.98
C ALA A 489 36.02 33.07 0.81
N GLN A 490 36.25 32.17 -0.16
CA GLN A 490 35.36 31.98 -1.32
C GLN A 490 33.93 31.56 -0.92
N HIS A 491 33.76 30.63 0.02
CA HIS A 491 32.43 30.22 0.44
C HIS A 491 31.74 31.30 1.28
N LEU A 492 32.50 32.10 2.03
CA LEU A 492 31.94 33.24 2.77
C LEU A 492 31.48 34.35 1.82
N THR A 493 32.23 34.63 0.75
CA THR A 493 31.81 35.55 -0.31
C THR A 493 30.54 35.06 -0.99
N LEU A 494 30.44 33.78 -1.34
CA LEU A 494 29.23 33.21 -1.93
C LEU A 494 28.03 33.33 -0.98
N LEU A 495 28.22 33.10 0.32
CA LEU A 495 27.18 33.30 1.33
C LEU A 495 26.75 34.77 1.42
N MET A 496 27.67 35.72 1.40
CA MET A 496 27.35 37.15 1.40
C MET A 496 26.59 37.56 0.15
N LEU A 497 26.97 37.05 -1.03
CA LEU A 497 26.26 37.32 -2.29
C LEU A 497 24.85 36.72 -2.28
N ALA A 498 24.71 35.46 -1.83
CA ALA A 498 23.40 34.83 -1.68
C ALA A 498 22.52 35.59 -0.68
N ALA A 499 23.09 36.02 0.45
CA ALA A 499 22.37 36.81 1.45
C ALA A 499 21.94 38.18 0.88
N ALA A 500 22.81 38.87 0.15
CA ALA A 500 22.48 40.14 -0.49
C ALA A 500 21.37 39.97 -1.54
N GLY A 501 21.47 38.96 -2.41
CA GLY A 501 20.46 38.66 -3.42
C GLY A 501 19.10 38.28 -2.82
N VAL A 502 19.08 37.42 -1.80
CA VAL A 502 17.86 37.04 -1.08
C VAL A 502 17.27 38.23 -0.32
N THR A 503 18.10 39.10 0.26
CA THR A 503 17.63 40.32 0.94
C THR A 503 16.99 41.27 -0.06
N TYR A 504 17.60 41.48 -1.22
CA TYR A 504 17.03 42.29 -2.29
C TYR A 504 15.69 41.72 -2.78
N TRP A 505 15.63 40.42 -3.02
CA TRP A 505 14.40 39.74 -3.41
C TRP A 505 13.30 39.85 -2.35
N LEU A 506 13.65 39.71 -1.06
CA LEU A 506 12.73 39.87 0.07
C LEU A 506 12.16 41.28 0.21
N ILE A 507 12.98 42.32 0.00
CA ILE A 507 12.52 43.73 0.06
C ILE A 507 11.43 43.98 -0.96
N HIS A 508 11.52 43.34 -2.13
CA HIS A 508 10.54 43.45 -3.20
C HIS A 508 9.47 42.35 -3.18
N PHE A 509 9.44 41.45 -2.18
CA PHE A 509 8.47 40.35 -2.17
C PHE A 509 7.10 40.81 -1.63
N PRO A 510 6.00 40.59 -2.37
CA PRO A 510 4.72 41.24 -2.08
C PRO A 510 3.96 40.70 -0.86
N VAL A 511 4.28 39.49 -0.39
CA VAL A 511 3.47 38.80 0.64
C VAL A 511 4.26 38.53 1.91
N GLN A 512 3.92 39.20 3.01
CA GLN A 512 4.47 38.94 4.35
C GLN A 512 6.01 38.78 4.40
N PRO A 513 6.79 39.72 3.82
CA PRO A 513 8.25 39.57 3.65
C PRO A 513 8.99 39.41 4.99
N LEU A 514 8.49 40.01 6.09
CA LEU A 514 9.08 39.87 7.42
C LEU A 514 8.95 38.44 7.98
N LEU A 515 7.81 37.78 7.79
CA LEU A 515 7.60 36.40 8.22
C LEU A 515 8.49 35.45 7.42
N LEU A 516 8.59 35.68 6.10
CA LEU A 516 9.47 34.91 5.23
C LEU A 516 10.95 35.12 5.61
N ALA A 517 11.36 36.36 5.89
CA ALA A 517 12.70 36.67 6.37
C ALA A 517 13.02 35.95 7.70
N ALA A 518 12.08 35.92 8.65
CA ALA A 518 12.24 35.18 9.91
C ALA A 518 12.40 33.67 9.68
N LEU A 519 11.63 33.07 8.77
CA LEU A 519 11.75 31.67 8.39
C LEU A 519 13.11 31.36 7.75
N LEU A 520 13.56 32.21 6.82
CA LEU A 520 14.84 32.07 6.14
C LEU A 520 16.02 32.22 7.13
N ALA A 521 15.93 33.17 8.05
CA ALA A 521 16.92 33.36 9.12
C ALA A 521 16.97 32.16 10.07
N ALA A 522 15.82 31.65 10.51
CA ALA A 522 15.75 30.46 11.37
C ALA A 522 16.32 29.22 10.66
N SER A 523 16.01 29.04 9.37
CA SER A 523 16.54 27.95 8.55
C SER A 523 18.05 28.06 8.37
N THR A 524 18.56 29.27 8.14
CA THR A 524 19.99 29.57 8.05
C THR A 524 20.70 29.25 9.36
N LEU A 525 20.15 29.68 10.51
CA LEU A 525 20.71 29.39 11.83
C LEU A 525 20.74 27.87 12.13
N ALA A 526 19.66 27.15 11.78
CA ALA A 526 19.59 25.71 11.94
C ALA A 526 20.65 24.97 11.12
N VAL A 527 20.83 25.35 9.84
CA VAL A 527 21.86 24.77 8.95
C VAL A 527 23.27 25.14 9.40
N TRP A 528 23.49 26.37 9.86
CA TRP A 528 24.77 26.82 10.40
C TRP A 528 25.19 26.01 11.63
N HIS A 529 24.23 25.73 12.53
CA HIS A 529 24.46 24.92 13.73
C HIS A 529 24.65 23.44 13.38
N LYS A 530 23.79 22.88 12.51
CA LYS A 530 23.83 21.48 12.06
C LYS A 530 23.54 21.40 10.56
N PRO A 531 24.57 21.24 9.71
CA PRO A 531 24.39 21.18 8.25
C PRO A 531 23.41 20.10 7.78
N VAL A 532 23.30 18.97 8.50
CA VAL A 532 22.35 17.89 8.20
C VAL A 532 20.88 18.33 8.29
N ALA A 533 20.56 19.42 8.99
CA ALA A 533 19.21 19.96 9.12
C ALA A 533 18.61 20.35 7.76
N ILE A 534 19.44 20.68 6.75
CA ILE A 534 18.97 20.98 5.39
C ILE A 534 18.17 19.82 4.78
N LEU A 535 18.52 18.57 5.13
CA LEU A 535 17.81 17.37 4.66
C LEU A 535 16.40 17.27 5.24
N LEU A 536 16.11 17.93 6.36
CA LEU A 536 14.76 17.99 6.93
C LEU A 536 14.02 19.23 6.46
N ILE A 537 14.68 20.39 6.44
CA ILE A 537 14.06 21.68 6.13
C ILE A 537 13.55 21.71 4.69
N ILE A 538 14.39 21.37 3.70
CA ILE A 538 14.01 21.50 2.28
C ILE A 538 12.83 20.59 1.92
N PRO A 539 12.83 19.28 2.22
CA PRO A 539 11.70 18.43 1.86
C PRO A 539 10.41 18.74 2.63
N ALA A 540 10.51 19.28 3.84
CA ALA A 540 9.35 19.73 4.62
C ALA A 540 8.75 21.03 4.09
N ALA A 541 9.60 21.95 3.62
CA ALA A 541 9.18 23.24 3.08
C ALA A 541 8.66 23.15 1.64
N LEU A 542 9.15 22.19 0.84
CA LEU A 542 8.84 22.04 -0.58
C LEU A 542 7.34 22.13 -0.93
N PRO A 543 6.41 21.44 -0.23
CA PRO A 543 5.00 21.53 -0.56
C PRO A 543 4.25 22.73 0.04
N ILE A 544 4.88 23.51 0.93
CA ILE A 544 4.21 24.59 1.69
C ILE A 544 4.69 25.98 1.23
N LEU A 545 5.98 26.11 0.90
CA LEU A 545 6.54 27.33 0.33
C LEU A 545 6.19 27.40 -1.16
N ASP A 546 4.92 27.73 -1.39
CA ASP A 546 4.33 27.90 -2.71
C ASP A 546 3.33 29.05 -2.71
N LEU A 547 3.82 30.27 -2.48
CA LEU A 547 2.94 31.43 -2.28
C LEU A 547 2.49 32.08 -3.60
N ALA A 548 2.79 31.49 -4.76
CA ALA A 548 2.40 32.02 -6.07
C ALA A 548 0.92 32.45 -6.18
N PRO A 549 -0.08 31.75 -5.60
CA PRO A 549 -1.48 32.20 -5.64
C PRO A 549 -1.75 33.50 -4.87
N TRP A 550 -0.88 33.88 -3.93
CA TRP A 550 -0.96 35.12 -3.17
C TRP A 550 0.03 36.18 -3.67
N SER A 551 1.20 35.77 -4.16
CA SER A 551 2.29 36.66 -4.57
C SER A 551 2.26 37.00 -6.05
N GLY A 552 1.68 36.14 -6.91
CA GLY A 552 1.75 36.24 -8.36
C GLY A 552 3.09 35.77 -8.96
N ARG A 553 4.08 35.43 -8.12
CA ARG A 553 5.45 35.09 -8.56
C ARG A 553 5.67 33.58 -8.60
N PHE A 554 6.04 33.05 -9.77
CA PHE A 554 6.34 31.62 -9.96
C PHE A 554 7.64 31.32 -10.74
N TYR A 555 8.32 32.35 -11.25
CA TYR A 555 9.64 32.19 -11.90
C TYR A 555 10.80 32.12 -10.90
N LEU A 556 10.78 32.99 -9.88
CA LEU A 556 11.64 32.95 -8.70
C LEU A 556 10.73 32.96 -7.48
N ASP A 557 10.64 31.83 -6.79
CA ASP A 557 9.70 31.58 -5.70
C ASP A 557 10.39 31.51 -4.33
N GLU A 558 9.59 31.32 -3.29
CA GLU A 558 10.07 31.31 -1.90
C GLU A 558 10.99 30.13 -1.61
N LEU A 559 10.80 29.01 -2.32
CA LEU A 559 11.63 27.82 -2.21
C LEU A 559 13.02 28.07 -2.82
N ASP A 560 13.11 28.82 -3.92
CA ASP A 560 14.40 29.23 -4.49
C ASP A 560 15.21 30.07 -3.50
N ALA A 561 14.57 31.03 -2.81
CA ALA A 561 15.21 31.85 -1.80
C ALA A 561 15.72 31.00 -0.61
N LEU A 562 14.90 30.04 -0.15
CA LEU A 562 15.29 29.09 0.89
C LEU A 562 16.47 28.20 0.46
N LEU A 563 16.42 27.65 -0.76
CA LEU A 563 17.51 26.85 -1.32
C LEU A 563 18.79 27.65 -1.42
N ALA A 564 18.75 28.86 -2.00
CA ALA A 564 19.91 29.72 -2.17
C ALA A 564 20.63 29.99 -0.84
N ILE A 565 19.91 30.47 0.18
CA ILE A 565 20.53 30.86 1.46
C ILE A 565 21.00 29.64 2.26
N THR A 566 20.21 28.56 2.31
CA THR A 566 20.56 27.36 3.09
C THR A 566 21.68 26.56 2.44
N LEU A 567 21.73 26.47 1.11
CA LEU A 567 22.83 25.83 0.39
C LEU A 567 24.12 26.62 0.55
N ALA A 568 24.09 27.94 0.38
CA ALA A 568 25.28 28.78 0.58
C ALA A 568 25.82 28.65 2.01
N THR A 569 24.92 28.65 3.01
CA THR A 569 25.25 28.43 4.42
C THR A 569 25.87 27.05 4.65
N GLY A 570 25.27 26.00 4.08
CA GLY A 570 25.77 24.64 4.16
C GLY A 570 27.15 24.47 3.52
N TYR A 571 27.39 25.08 2.36
CA TYR A 571 28.68 25.05 1.68
C TYR A 571 29.76 25.83 2.42
N ALA A 572 29.42 26.96 3.04
CA ALA A 572 30.34 27.69 3.94
C ALA A 572 30.71 26.86 5.16
N ARG A 573 29.79 26.04 5.67
CA ARG A 573 29.96 25.30 6.91
C ARG A 573 30.59 23.91 6.75
N THR A 574 30.55 23.34 5.55
CA THR A 574 31.01 21.97 5.26
C THR A 574 32.29 21.96 4.41
N ALA A 575 33.19 21.03 4.69
CA ALA A 575 34.41 20.85 3.90
C ALA A 575 34.11 20.15 2.57
N ALA A 576 34.99 20.33 1.58
CA ALA A 576 34.90 19.57 0.34
C ALA A 576 34.99 18.05 0.62
N SER A 577 34.11 17.29 -0.03
CA SER A 577 34.12 15.82 0.06
C SER A 577 35.12 15.26 -0.94
N SER A 578 35.96 14.31 -0.50
CA SER A 578 36.87 13.57 -1.37
C SER A 578 36.23 12.31 -1.99
N ASN A 579 34.98 12.00 -1.64
CA ASN A 579 34.36 10.75 -2.06
C ASN A 579 33.99 10.81 -3.55
N PRO A 580 34.55 9.94 -4.43
CA PRO A 580 34.25 9.96 -5.85
C PRO A 580 32.80 9.51 -6.14
N TRP A 581 32.26 9.96 -7.26
CA TRP A 581 31.00 9.43 -7.77
C TRP A 581 31.21 8.05 -8.36
N HIS A 582 30.22 7.15 -8.25
CA HIS A 582 30.22 5.93 -9.05
C HIS A 582 30.34 6.29 -10.54
N PRO A 583 31.29 5.72 -11.30
CA PRO A 583 31.62 6.17 -12.66
C PRO A 583 30.40 6.20 -13.59
N ALA A 584 29.59 5.14 -13.59
CA ALA A 584 28.39 5.09 -14.42
C ALA A 584 27.37 6.20 -14.07
N LEU A 585 27.22 6.52 -12.78
CA LEU A 585 26.29 7.56 -12.34
C LEU A 585 26.83 8.95 -12.67
N LYS A 586 28.16 9.14 -12.59
CA LYS A 586 28.83 10.39 -12.99
C LYS A 586 28.61 10.66 -14.47
N TRP A 587 28.89 9.69 -15.33
CA TRP A 587 28.68 9.84 -16.78
C TRP A 587 27.21 10.01 -17.14
N ALA A 588 26.32 9.28 -16.46
CA ALA A 588 24.88 9.47 -16.61
C ALA A 588 24.43 10.89 -16.28
N LEU A 589 24.93 11.44 -15.17
CA LEU A 589 24.65 12.82 -14.76
C LEU A 589 25.23 13.85 -15.72
N ILE A 590 26.44 13.64 -16.23
CA ILE A 590 27.04 14.53 -17.23
C ILE A 590 26.19 14.52 -18.51
N PHE A 591 25.77 13.35 -18.96
CA PHE A 591 24.95 13.20 -20.15
C PHE A 591 23.57 13.86 -19.98
N LEU A 592 22.93 13.67 -18.81
CA LEU A 592 21.70 14.38 -18.45
C LEU A 592 21.90 15.90 -18.37
N ALA A 593 23.03 16.36 -17.80
CA ALA A 593 23.35 17.79 -17.72
C ALA A 593 23.54 18.41 -19.11
N LEU A 594 24.19 17.69 -20.04
CA LEU A 594 24.31 18.11 -21.43
C LEU A 594 22.94 18.20 -22.10
N SER A 595 22.01 17.29 -21.80
CA SER A 595 20.65 17.33 -22.34
C SER A 595 19.92 18.60 -21.91
N PHE A 596 19.94 18.90 -20.60
CA PHE A 596 19.38 20.15 -20.08
C PHE A 596 20.08 21.38 -20.66
N PHE A 597 21.40 21.36 -20.81
CA PHE A 597 22.16 22.46 -21.39
C PHE A 597 21.74 22.75 -22.84
N PHE A 598 21.77 21.73 -23.72
CA PHE A 598 21.44 21.91 -25.13
C PHE A 598 19.96 22.25 -25.34
N SER A 599 19.05 21.61 -24.60
CA SER A 599 17.61 21.91 -24.69
C SER A 599 17.28 23.30 -24.15
N THR A 600 17.93 23.76 -23.08
CA THR A 600 17.76 25.15 -22.59
C THR A 600 18.32 26.14 -23.60
N LEU A 601 19.48 25.85 -24.18
CA LEU A 601 20.08 26.70 -25.21
C LEU A 601 19.18 26.78 -26.45
N GLN A 602 18.63 25.66 -26.90
CA GLN A 602 17.69 25.59 -28.01
C GLN A 602 16.43 26.42 -27.74
N ALA A 603 15.88 26.35 -26.52
CA ALA A 603 14.70 27.13 -26.15
C ALA A 603 14.96 28.65 -26.12
N LEU A 604 16.18 29.07 -25.78
CA LEU A 604 16.56 30.47 -25.67
C LEU A 604 17.04 31.08 -27.00
N LEU A 605 17.20 30.28 -28.06
CA LEU A 605 17.67 30.75 -29.36
C LEU A 605 16.50 30.91 -30.35
N PRO A 606 16.46 32.03 -31.11
CA PRO A 606 17.33 33.19 -31.01
C PRO A 606 17.08 33.99 -29.72
N TRP A 607 18.16 34.53 -29.13
CA TRP A 607 18.06 35.28 -27.87
C TRP A 607 17.20 36.54 -28.02
N SER A 608 16.10 36.60 -27.28
CA SER A 608 15.26 37.78 -27.13
C SER A 608 15.60 38.53 -25.84
N MET A 609 15.70 39.86 -25.90
CA MET A 609 15.85 40.66 -24.68
C MET A 609 14.58 40.55 -23.81
N PRO A 610 14.70 40.39 -22.47
CA PRO A 610 13.53 40.33 -21.60
C PRO A 610 12.66 41.58 -21.71
N ASP A 611 11.36 41.38 -21.89
CA ASP A 611 10.32 42.39 -21.82
C ASP A 611 9.52 42.30 -20.50
N ILE A 612 8.51 43.16 -20.34
CA ILE A 612 7.68 43.20 -19.13
C ILE A 612 6.83 41.93 -18.93
N SER A 613 6.56 41.17 -19.99
CA SER A 613 5.76 39.94 -19.95
C SER A 613 6.60 38.66 -19.87
N SER A 614 7.92 38.76 -20.00
CA SER A 614 8.85 37.64 -20.14
C SER A 614 8.85 36.67 -18.95
N PHE A 615 8.45 37.14 -17.76
CA PHE A 615 8.38 36.34 -16.53
C PHE A 615 6.96 36.21 -15.98
N VAL A 616 5.94 36.45 -16.81
CA VAL A 616 4.52 36.52 -16.40
C VAL A 616 3.70 35.32 -16.89
N ASN A 617 4.10 34.67 -17.99
CA ASN A 617 3.38 33.54 -18.58
C ASN A 617 4.33 32.40 -19.01
N TYR A 618 3.76 31.28 -19.49
CA TYR A 618 4.52 30.10 -19.93
C TYR A 618 4.94 30.16 -21.41
N PHE A 619 4.48 31.16 -22.18
CA PHE A 619 4.75 31.29 -23.60
C PHE A 619 6.17 31.84 -23.88
N SER A 620 6.71 32.58 -22.91
CA SER A 620 8.05 33.13 -22.95
C SER A 620 9.15 32.06 -23.11
N PRO A 621 10.18 32.29 -23.95
CA PRO A 621 11.39 31.45 -24.01
C PRO A 621 12.08 31.27 -22.64
N PHE A 622 11.95 32.25 -21.74
CA PHE A 622 12.53 32.19 -20.40
C PHE A 622 11.88 31.13 -19.50
N ASN A 623 10.73 30.58 -19.89
CA ASN A 623 10.14 29.41 -19.24
C ASN A 623 11.15 28.25 -19.16
N ALA A 624 12.07 28.15 -20.13
CA ALA A 624 13.17 27.20 -20.11
C ALA A 624 14.07 27.35 -18.88
N LEU A 625 14.43 28.59 -18.51
CA LEU A 625 15.24 28.86 -17.31
C LEU A 625 14.48 28.48 -16.04
N ARG A 626 13.18 28.74 -16.00
CA ARG A 626 12.33 28.37 -14.87
C ARG A 626 12.39 26.87 -14.64
N ILE A 627 12.21 26.04 -15.67
CA ILE A 627 12.23 24.58 -15.53
C ILE A 627 13.65 24.11 -15.20
N SER A 628 14.66 24.57 -15.95
CA SER A 628 16.06 24.14 -15.79
C SER A 628 16.67 24.49 -14.44
N LYS A 629 16.18 25.52 -13.73
CA LYS A 629 16.63 25.82 -12.35
C LYS A 629 16.42 24.62 -11.41
N GLY A 630 15.38 23.81 -11.62
CA GLY A 630 15.12 22.61 -10.82
C GLY A 630 16.28 21.61 -10.88
N PHE A 631 16.86 21.40 -12.06
CA PHE A 631 18.06 20.58 -12.25
C PHE A 631 19.30 21.17 -11.56
N VAL A 632 19.51 22.48 -11.70
CA VAL A 632 20.63 23.19 -11.05
C VAL A 632 20.54 23.07 -9.53
N TRP A 633 19.36 23.29 -8.94
CA TRP A 633 19.13 23.12 -7.51
C TRP A 633 19.40 21.69 -7.05
N THR A 634 19.05 20.69 -7.85
CA THR A 634 19.39 19.30 -7.52
C THR A 634 20.90 19.09 -7.43
N LEU A 635 21.67 19.56 -8.42
CA LEU A 635 23.13 19.38 -8.43
C LEU A 635 23.78 20.04 -7.21
N LEU A 636 23.33 21.23 -6.83
CA LEU A 636 23.82 21.95 -5.66
C LEU A 636 23.41 21.24 -4.35
N PHE A 637 22.14 20.85 -4.22
CA PHE A 637 21.64 20.15 -3.04
C PHE A 637 22.39 18.83 -2.83
N ILE A 638 22.47 18.00 -3.87
CA ILE A 638 23.14 16.70 -3.83
C ILE A 638 24.67 16.86 -3.70
N GLY A 639 25.25 17.93 -4.24
CA GLY A 639 26.64 18.28 -4.01
C GLY A 639 26.94 18.56 -2.55
N LEU A 640 26.04 19.29 -1.86
CA LEU A 640 26.16 19.55 -0.43
C LEU A 640 25.91 18.29 0.41
N THR A 641 24.93 17.45 0.09
CA THR A 641 24.65 16.22 0.88
C THR A 641 25.85 15.26 0.94
N ARG A 642 26.73 15.29 -0.07
CA ARG A 642 28.00 14.53 -0.11
C ARG A 642 29.10 15.11 0.79
N ARG A 643 29.03 16.42 1.12
CA ARG A 643 29.95 17.12 2.03
C ARG A 643 29.59 16.96 3.51
N ILE A 644 28.34 16.54 3.80
CA ILE A 644 27.85 16.35 5.17
C ILE A 644 28.44 15.04 5.75
N ASP A 645 29.29 15.19 6.77
CA ASP A 645 29.97 14.09 7.48
C ASP A 645 29.04 13.44 8.54
N ASN A 646 27.96 12.84 8.05
CA ASN A 646 27.04 12.05 8.87
C ASN A 646 26.89 10.65 8.28
N ALA A 647 26.67 9.65 9.15
CA ALA A 647 26.39 8.29 8.72
C ALA A 647 25.24 8.26 7.70
N PRO A 648 25.33 7.45 6.61
CA PRO A 648 24.32 7.40 5.55
C PRO A 648 22.89 7.19 6.07
N ASN A 649 22.73 6.32 7.07
CA ASN A 649 21.45 6.07 7.71
C ASN A 649 20.89 7.30 8.44
N GLN A 650 21.75 8.10 9.05
CA GLN A 650 21.33 9.33 9.73
C GLN A 650 20.88 10.36 8.70
N ARG A 651 21.65 10.59 7.63
CA ARG A 651 21.25 11.47 6.51
C ARG A 651 19.88 11.06 5.95
N PHE A 652 19.68 9.77 5.71
CA PHE A 652 18.39 9.26 5.26
C PHE A 652 17.26 9.50 6.25
N GLN A 653 17.48 9.34 7.55
CA GLN A 653 16.46 9.62 8.56
C GLN A 653 16.04 11.10 8.60
N TRP A 654 16.98 12.04 8.49
CA TRP A 654 16.65 13.47 8.41
C TRP A 654 15.82 13.79 7.16
N PHE A 655 16.20 13.21 6.02
CA PHE A 655 15.41 13.33 4.79
C PHE A 655 14.01 12.72 4.92
N ALA A 656 13.90 11.53 5.51
CA ALA A 656 12.63 10.86 5.73
C ALA A 656 11.71 11.66 6.66
N TRP A 657 12.25 12.28 7.71
CA TRP A 657 11.49 13.19 8.58
C TRP A 657 11.04 14.44 7.85
N GLY A 658 11.89 15.03 6.99
CA GLY A 658 11.51 16.14 6.12
C GLY A 658 10.32 15.79 5.22
N MET A 659 10.39 14.65 4.51
CA MET A 659 9.30 14.16 3.66
C MET A 659 8.02 13.87 4.47
N ALA A 660 8.13 13.30 5.66
CA ALA A 660 6.97 13.02 6.52
C ALA A 660 6.33 14.29 7.09
N LEU A 661 7.11 15.32 7.42
CA LEU A 661 6.60 16.62 7.85
C LEU A 661 5.91 17.36 6.69
N GLY A 662 6.50 17.34 5.50
CA GLY A 662 5.86 17.88 4.29
C GLY A 662 4.55 17.15 3.97
N LEU A 663 4.54 15.81 4.09
CA LEU A 663 3.31 15.00 3.96
C LEU A 663 2.24 15.40 4.98
N ALA A 664 2.61 15.58 6.25
CA ALA A 664 1.69 16.01 7.29
C ALA A 664 1.05 17.37 6.95
N ALA A 665 1.82 18.31 6.43
CA ALA A 665 1.31 19.61 6.01
C ALA A 665 0.37 19.51 4.80
N VAL A 666 0.73 18.75 3.76
CA VAL A 666 -0.14 18.51 2.59
C VAL A 666 -1.47 17.91 3.03
N VAL A 667 -1.42 16.87 3.86
CA VAL A 667 -2.62 16.20 4.38
C VAL A 667 -3.47 17.17 5.20
N ALA A 668 -2.87 17.99 6.07
CA ALA A 668 -3.59 18.98 6.84
C ALA A 668 -4.30 20.02 5.94
N THR A 669 -3.61 20.52 4.92
CA THR A 669 -4.19 21.45 3.93
C THR A 669 -5.34 20.80 3.18
N MET A 670 -5.20 19.56 2.72
CA MET A 670 -6.25 18.84 2.00
C MET A 670 -7.46 18.49 2.88
N MET A 671 -7.24 18.12 4.14
CA MET A 671 -8.33 17.89 5.08
C MET A 671 -9.10 19.20 5.32
N ARG A 672 -8.40 20.32 5.49
CA ARG A 672 -9.03 21.64 5.59
C ARG A 672 -9.79 22.00 4.31
N GLU A 673 -9.21 21.77 3.14
CA GLU A 673 -9.84 21.99 1.84
C GLU A 673 -11.14 21.18 1.69
N LYS A 674 -11.11 19.88 2.04
CA LYS A 674 -12.32 19.05 2.04
C LYS A 674 -13.35 19.51 3.06
N ILE A 675 -12.96 19.95 4.25
CA ILE A 675 -13.90 20.55 5.22
C ILE A 675 -14.54 21.81 4.64
N MET A 676 -13.77 22.64 3.93
CA MET A 676 -14.25 23.88 3.33
C MET A 676 -15.23 23.60 2.18
N PHE A 677 -14.88 22.77 1.20
CA PHE A 677 -15.64 22.69 -0.06
C PHE A 677 -16.48 21.41 -0.25
N GLY A 678 -15.96 20.23 0.12
CA GLY A 678 -16.59 18.95 -0.23
C GLY A 678 -17.38 18.27 0.90
N GLY A 679 -17.02 18.53 2.16
CA GLY A 679 -17.39 17.73 3.34
C GLY A 679 -16.45 16.54 3.56
N LEU A 680 -16.02 16.29 4.81
CA LEU A 680 -15.02 15.26 5.14
C LEU A 680 -15.53 13.82 4.96
N LEU A 681 -16.83 13.60 5.17
CA LEU A 681 -17.47 12.27 5.05
C LEU A 681 -18.41 12.19 3.84
N ASN A 682 -18.36 13.18 2.96
CA ASN A 682 -19.20 13.22 1.77
C ASN A 682 -18.45 12.63 0.57
N PHE A 683 -18.68 11.34 0.33
CA PHE A 683 -18.02 10.56 -0.73
C PHE A 683 -18.76 10.61 -2.08
N SER A 684 -19.92 11.26 -2.15
CA SER A 684 -20.67 11.45 -3.39
C SER A 684 -20.42 12.82 -4.04
N SER A 685 -19.72 13.73 -3.37
CA SER A 685 -19.33 15.03 -3.94
C SER A 685 -18.36 14.85 -5.12
N ASP A 686 -18.59 15.62 -6.16
CA ASP A 686 -17.73 15.77 -7.35
C ASP A 686 -16.50 16.68 -7.09
N TYR A 687 -16.39 17.29 -5.91
CA TYR A 687 -15.27 18.17 -5.56
C TYR A 687 -13.97 17.38 -5.37
N ARG A 688 -12.97 17.67 -6.20
CA ARG A 688 -11.63 17.08 -6.16
C ARG A 688 -10.68 17.99 -5.39
N ALA A 689 -10.04 17.46 -4.35
CA ALA A 689 -9.07 18.22 -3.57
C ALA A 689 -7.77 18.46 -4.35
N THR A 690 -7.31 19.71 -4.42
CA THR A 690 -6.14 20.13 -5.19
C THR A 690 -4.86 20.27 -4.36
N GLY A 691 -4.98 20.43 -3.04
CA GLY A 691 -3.84 20.57 -2.14
C GLY A 691 -3.12 21.93 -2.25
N PRO A 692 -1.89 22.04 -1.69
CA PRO A 692 -1.19 23.32 -1.56
C PRO A 692 -0.36 23.73 -2.80
N PHE A 693 -0.32 22.93 -3.86
CA PHE A 693 0.58 23.18 -4.99
C PHE A 693 -0.03 24.16 -6.00
N SER A 694 0.62 25.31 -6.21
CA SER A 694 0.20 26.34 -7.17
C SER A 694 0.24 25.87 -8.61
N ALA A 695 1.16 24.95 -8.94
CA ALA A 695 1.30 24.37 -10.27
C ALA A 695 -0.01 23.76 -10.82
N ILE A 696 -0.95 23.40 -9.94
CA ILE A 696 -2.26 22.85 -10.34
C ILE A 696 -3.20 23.86 -11.02
N HIS A 697 -2.89 25.16 -11.05
CA HIS A 697 -3.69 26.19 -11.75
C HIS A 697 -3.89 25.93 -13.26
N THR A 698 -3.03 25.11 -13.88
CA THR A 698 -3.17 24.60 -15.26
C THR A 698 -3.47 23.10 -15.31
N GLY A 699 -3.94 22.53 -14.19
CA GLY A 699 -4.16 21.09 -13.99
C GLY A 699 -2.89 20.30 -13.65
N GLY A 700 -2.97 18.97 -13.72
CA GLY A 700 -1.86 18.05 -13.43
C GLY A 700 -1.99 17.27 -12.12
N ALA A 701 -1.23 16.19 -11.99
CA ALA A 701 -1.30 15.22 -10.89
C ALA A 701 -0.28 15.47 -9.75
N TYR A 702 0.04 16.74 -9.47
CA TYR A 702 1.12 17.11 -8.52
C TYR A 702 0.87 16.64 -7.08
N VAL A 703 -0.32 16.90 -6.54
CA VAL A 703 -0.66 16.54 -5.14
C VAL A 703 -0.63 15.04 -4.92
N GLU A 704 -1.18 14.29 -5.86
CA GLU A 704 -1.25 12.83 -5.87
C GLU A 704 0.15 12.22 -5.94
N CYS A 705 0.99 12.76 -6.84
CA CYS A 705 2.39 12.37 -6.94
C CYS A 705 3.12 12.59 -5.62
N TYR A 706 2.94 13.75 -4.97
CA TYR A 706 3.60 14.02 -3.70
C TYR A 706 3.15 13.05 -2.57
N LEU A 707 1.84 12.78 -2.48
CA LEU A 707 1.30 11.79 -1.53
C LEU A 707 1.89 10.39 -1.78
N ALA A 708 2.01 9.98 -3.05
CA ALA A 708 2.60 8.68 -3.43
C ALA A 708 4.07 8.56 -3.04
N ILE A 709 4.88 9.60 -3.25
CA ILE A 709 6.33 9.54 -3.02
C ILE A 709 6.75 9.82 -1.57
N ALA A 710 5.96 10.58 -0.80
CA ALA A 710 6.27 10.89 0.59
C ALA A 710 5.90 9.75 1.55
N THR A 711 4.81 9.03 1.27
CA THR A 711 4.30 7.93 2.10
C THR A 711 5.32 6.79 2.34
N PRO A 712 6.14 6.35 1.37
CA PRO A 712 7.23 5.40 1.61
C PRO A 712 8.16 5.79 2.77
N PHE A 713 8.48 7.07 2.93
CA PHE A 713 9.32 7.58 4.02
C PHE A 713 8.59 7.53 5.37
N LEU A 714 7.29 7.84 5.39
CA LEU A 714 6.43 7.67 6.57
C LEU A 714 6.36 6.21 7.02
N LEU A 715 6.20 5.27 6.07
CA LEU A 715 6.20 3.83 6.35
C LEU A 715 7.53 3.39 6.96
N TYR A 716 8.65 3.85 6.40
CA TYR A 716 9.98 3.61 6.98
C TYR A 716 10.06 4.08 8.44
N LEU A 717 9.66 5.32 8.74
CA LEU A 717 9.73 5.88 10.09
C LEU A 717 8.80 5.15 11.07
N THR A 718 7.57 4.84 10.65
CA THR A 718 6.56 4.16 11.48
C THR A 718 6.98 2.74 11.84
N ILE A 719 7.56 2.01 10.89
CA ILE A 719 8.00 0.61 11.09
C ILE A 719 9.31 0.54 11.89
N THR A 720 10.23 1.50 11.67
CA THR A 720 11.56 1.47 12.30
C THR A 720 11.60 2.12 13.68
N THR A 721 10.70 3.07 13.98
CA THR A 721 10.67 3.73 15.29
C THR A 721 10.32 2.73 16.40
N ARG A 722 10.86 2.93 17.60
CA ARG A 722 10.53 2.13 18.79
C ARG A 722 9.53 2.82 19.73
N ARG A 723 9.27 4.12 19.52
CA ARG A 723 8.38 4.93 20.37
C ARG A 723 6.92 4.73 19.96
N TRP A 724 6.09 4.23 20.86
CA TRP A 724 4.70 3.88 20.54
C TRP A 724 3.84 5.09 20.13
N LEU A 725 4.02 6.26 20.76
CA LEU A 725 3.33 7.50 20.38
C LEU A 725 3.64 7.91 18.93
N LEU A 726 4.91 7.86 18.52
CA LEU A 726 5.30 8.15 17.14
C LEU A 726 4.77 7.12 16.16
N ARG A 727 4.59 5.85 16.59
CA ARG A 727 3.91 4.85 15.76
C ARG A 727 2.45 5.18 15.58
N ILE A 728 1.73 5.55 16.64
CA ILE A 728 0.32 5.95 16.53
C ILE A 728 0.18 7.18 15.65
N ALA A 729 1.01 8.21 15.85
CA ALA A 729 1.01 9.39 15.00
C ALA A 729 1.32 9.04 13.53
N GLY A 730 2.32 8.17 13.30
CA GLY A 730 2.66 7.70 11.96
C GLY A 730 1.55 6.90 11.29
N THR A 731 0.87 6.02 12.03
CA THR A 731 -0.31 5.29 11.55
C THR A 731 -1.47 6.24 11.26
N ALA A 732 -1.77 7.18 12.15
CA ALA A 732 -2.83 8.17 11.93
C ALA A 732 -2.56 9.01 10.67
N LEU A 733 -1.31 9.45 10.49
CA LEU A 733 -0.90 10.17 9.28
C LEU A 733 -0.98 9.27 8.04
N LEU A 734 -0.65 7.99 8.11
CA LEU A 734 -0.79 7.05 6.99
C LEU A 734 -2.27 6.91 6.55
N LEU A 735 -3.19 6.79 7.52
CA LEU A 735 -4.63 6.73 7.25
C LEU A 735 -5.13 8.04 6.65
N ALA A 736 -4.73 9.18 7.21
CA ALA A 736 -5.07 10.50 6.69
C ALA A 736 -4.47 10.76 5.30
N SER A 737 -3.26 10.26 5.02
CA SER A 737 -2.62 10.32 3.70
C SER A 737 -3.36 9.47 2.67
N THR A 738 -3.81 8.27 3.07
CA THR A 738 -4.62 7.39 2.23
C THR A 738 -5.96 8.05 1.90
N TYR A 739 -6.64 8.63 2.90
CA TYR A 739 -7.85 9.44 2.69
C TYR A 739 -7.59 10.62 1.75
N ALA A 740 -6.52 11.40 1.99
CA ALA A 740 -6.19 12.57 1.17
C ALA A 740 -5.94 12.18 -0.29
N LEU A 741 -5.28 11.05 -0.54
CA LEU A 741 -5.10 10.52 -1.88
C LEU A 741 -6.44 10.16 -2.52
N MET A 742 -7.30 9.42 -1.82
CA MET A 742 -8.62 9.05 -2.32
C MET A 742 -9.49 10.28 -2.64
N ALA A 743 -9.35 11.35 -1.85
CA ALA A 743 -10.05 12.63 -2.04
C ALA A 743 -9.67 13.38 -3.34
N THR A 744 -8.58 12.99 -4.02
CA THR A 744 -8.20 13.51 -5.35
C THR A 744 -9.00 12.86 -6.49
N VAL A 745 -9.56 11.67 -6.24
CA VAL A 745 -10.30 10.83 -7.20
C VAL A 745 -9.50 10.56 -8.48
N SER A 746 -8.18 10.41 -8.36
CA SER A 746 -7.30 10.18 -9.50
C SER A 746 -6.71 8.78 -9.56
N ARG A 747 -7.05 8.12 -10.67
CA ARG A 747 -6.63 6.74 -11.00
C ARG A 747 -5.11 6.62 -11.06
N ASN A 748 -4.46 7.60 -11.67
CA ASN A 748 -2.99 7.62 -11.82
C ASN A 748 -2.30 7.77 -10.46
N GLY A 749 -2.83 8.63 -9.59
CA GLY A 749 -2.39 8.77 -8.21
C GLY A 749 -2.50 7.46 -7.42
N PHE A 750 -3.61 6.74 -7.58
CA PHE A 750 -3.84 5.45 -6.91
C PHE A 750 -2.80 4.40 -7.32
N ALA A 751 -2.52 4.29 -8.62
CA ALA A 751 -1.50 3.38 -9.14
C ALA A 751 -0.10 3.72 -8.61
N GLY A 752 0.30 4.99 -8.68
CA GLY A 752 1.59 5.45 -8.17
C GLY A 752 1.76 5.19 -6.67
N TYR A 753 0.72 5.46 -5.87
CA TYR A 753 0.74 5.20 -4.43
C TYR A 753 0.80 3.72 -4.09
N ALA A 754 0.04 2.87 -4.79
CA ALA A 754 0.04 1.43 -4.58
C ALA A 754 1.42 0.83 -4.88
N VAL A 755 2.04 1.21 -6.01
CA VAL A 755 3.40 0.78 -6.37
C VAL A 755 4.43 1.26 -5.34
N ALA A 756 4.39 2.53 -4.96
CA ALA A 756 5.33 3.11 -4.00
C ALA A 756 5.21 2.46 -2.61
N CYS A 757 4.01 2.31 -2.08
CA CYS A 757 3.79 1.68 -0.78
C CYS A 757 4.13 0.19 -0.82
N GLY A 758 3.70 -0.54 -1.86
CA GLY A 758 3.99 -1.95 -2.03
C GLY A 758 5.49 -2.25 -2.07
N LEU A 759 6.24 -1.53 -2.92
CA LEU A 759 7.70 -1.68 -3.01
C LEU A 759 8.40 -1.29 -1.70
N ALA A 760 7.95 -0.23 -1.02
CA ALA A 760 8.50 0.18 0.27
C ALA A 760 8.29 -0.88 1.35
N LEU A 761 7.07 -1.42 1.47
CA LEU A 761 6.76 -2.51 2.41
C LEU A 761 7.62 -3.75 2.11
N LEU A 762 7.75 -4.15 0.85
CA LEU A 762 8.62 -5.27 0.45
C LEU A 762 10.09 -5.02 0.84
N ALA A 763 10.61 -3.83 0.60
CA ALA A 763 11.97 -3.46 1.00
C ALA A 763 12.17 -3.52 2.53
N LEU A 764 11.17 -3.09 3.31
CA LEU A 764 11.21 -3.11 4.78
C LEU A 764 11.09 -4.51 5.39
N MET A 765 10.42 -5.43 4.69
CA MET A 765 10.30 -6.84 5.10
C MET A 765 11.61 -7.62 4.95
N ALA A 766 12.40 -7.30 3.93
CA ALA A 766 13.44 -8.19 3.44
C ALA A 766 14.78 -8.14 4.21
N GLY A 767 14.95 -7.22 5.18
CA GLY A 767 16.24 -6.90 5.79
C GLY A 767 16.48 -7.34 7.25
N GLN A 768 15.58 -8.05 7.95
CA GLN A 768 15.76 -8.32 9.40
C GLN A 768 15.33 -9.69 9.95
N ASP A 769 15.90 -10.03 11.11
CA ASP A 769 15.76 -11.33 11.81
C ASP A 769 14.39 -11.57 12.46
N LYS A 770 13.63 -10.51 12.80
CA LYS A 770 12.31 -10.62 13.47
C LYS A 770 11.13 -10.54 12.48
N LYS A 771 11.14 -11.43 11.49
CA LYS A 771 10.21 -11.40 10.33
C LYS A 771 8.73 -11.45 10.69
N PHE A 772 8.31 -12.24 11.69
CA PHE A 772 6.88 -12.39 12.04
C PHE A 772 6.27 -11.12 12.65
N LYS A 773 6.94 -10.47 13.62
CA LYS A 773 6.41 -9.24 14.23
C LYS A 773 6.26 -8.11 13.21
N ARG A 774 7.23 -8.00 12.28
CA ARG A 774 7.18 -7.02 11.19
C ARG A 774 6.10 -7.33 10.17
N PHE A 775 5.95 -8.61 9.81
CA PHE A 775 4.86 -9.05 8.94
C PHE A 775 3.51 -8.63 9.52
N VAL A 776 3.23 -8.97 10.78
CA VAL A 776 1.97 -8.58 11.46
C VAL A 776 1.79 -7.06 11.46
N GLN A 777 2.83 -6.30 11.79
CA GLN A 777 2.76 -4.82 11.74
C GLN A 777 2.44 -4.29 10.34
N ILE A 778 3.09 -4.81 9.31
CA ILE A 778 2.87 -4.40 7.92
C ILE A 778 1.47 -4.78 7.46
N THR A 779 1.02 -6.00 7.74
CA THR A 779 -0.34 -6.45 7.41
C THR A 779 -1.39 -5.59 8.11
N LEU A 780 -1.19 -5.24 9.38
CA LEU A 780 -2.09 -4.34 10.11
C LEU A 780 -2.13 -2.94 9.50
N LEU A 781 -0.97 -2.37 9.14
CA LEU A 781 -0.91 -1.05 8.50
C LEU A 781 -1.55 -1.05 7.11
N ALA A 782 -1.25 -2.06 6.29
CA ALA A 782 -1.83 -2.23 4.97
C ALA A 782 -3.35 -2.47 5.06
N GLY A 783 -3.80 -3.33 5.97
CA GLY A 783 -5.21 -3.58 6.23
C GLY A 783 -5.95 -2.34 6.71
N ALA A 784 -5.35 -1.54 7.60
CA ALA A 784 -5.94 -0.29 8.06
C ALA A 784 -6.03 0.76 6.94
N ALA A 785 -5.00 0.88 6.09
CA ALA A 785 -5.06 1.75 4.91
C ALA A 785 -6.14 1.29 3.91
N LEU A 786 -6.24 -0.03 3.68
CA LEU A 786 -7.26 -0.60 2.81
C LEU A 786 -8.68 -0.38 3.37
N ALA A 787 -8.86 -0.49 4.69
CA ALA A 787 -10.14 -0.23 5.34
C ALA A 787 -10.60 1.24 5.17
N VAL A 788 -9.68 2.19 5.04
CA VAL A 788 -10.01 3.58 4.69
C VAL A 788 -10.32 3.71 3.19
N ALA A 789 -9.59 2.99 2.33
CA ALA A 789 -9.76 3.09 0.88
C ALA A 789 -11.04 2.42 0.36
N VAL A 790 -11.45 1.27 0.91
CA VAL A 790 -12.58 0.47 0.37
C VAL A 790 -13.91 1.26 0.33
N PRO A 791 -14.37 1.91 1.42
CA PRO A 791 -15.61 2.69 1.37
C PRO A 791 -15.58 3.83 0.34
N LEU A 792 -14.39 4.36 0.04
CA LEU A 792 -14.21 5.41 -0.97
C LEU A 792 -14.31 4.85 -2.39
N PHE A 793 -13.84 3.62 -2.63
CA PHE A 793 -14.00 2.92 -3.91
C PHE A 793 -15.45 2.51 -4.18
N GLU A 794 -16.25 2.27 -3.14
CA GLU A 794 -17.69 2.00 -3.26
C GLU A 794 -18.52 3.27 -3.60
N GLY A 795 -17.93 4.46 -3.52
CA GLY A 795 -18.60 5.71 -3.90
C GLY A 795 -18.95 5.77 -5.39
N SER A 796 -20.17 6.22 -5.71
CA SER A 796 -20.71 6.27 -7.07
C SER A 796 -19.83 7.05 -8.05
N PHE A 797 -19.22 8.15 -7.61
CA PHE A 797 -18.33 8.97 -8.44
C PHE A 797 -17.02 8.25 -8.82
N VAL A 798 -16.41 7.51 -7.89
CA VAL A 798 -15.20 6.73 -8.17
C VAL A 798 -15.52 5.59 -9.14
N GLN A 799 -16.65 4.90 -8.95
CA GLN A 799 -17.10 3.86 -9.87
C GLN A 799 -17.34 4.40 -11.28
N GLN A 800 -18.02 5.55 -11.42
CA GLN A 800 -18.21 6.20 -12.71
C GLN A 800 -16.88 6.59 -13.37
N ARG A 801 -15.90 7.05 -12.59
CA ARG A 801 -14.57 7.31 -13.15
C ARG A 801 -13.85 6.02 -13.57
N MET A 802 -13.99 4.92 -12.84
CA MET A 802 -13.36 3.65 -13.20
C MET A 802 -13.99 3.01 -14.45
N SER A 803 -15.28 3.23 -14.72
CA SER A 803 -15.93 2.71 -15.93
C SER A 803 -15.55 3.47 -17.21
N GLN A 804 -15.00 4.69 -17.10
CA GLN A 804 -14.62 5.53 -18.24
C GLN A 804 -13.11 5.47 -18.59
N VAL A 805 -12.42 4.39 -18.23
CA VAL A 805 -10.97 4.27 -18.47
C VAL A 805 -10.62 4.19 -19.96
N SER A 806 -11.41 3.47 -20.77
CA SER A 806 -11.16 3.34 -22.22
C SER A 806 -11.26 4.69 -22.94
N ASN A 807 -12.34 5.44 -22.70
CA ASN A 807 -12.60 6.72 -23.37
C ASN A 807 -11.52 7.77 -23.04
N ASP A 808 -10.97 7.76 -21.82
CA ASP A 808 -9.88 8.67 -21.43
C ASP A 808 -8.57 8.35 -22.15
N LEU A 809 -8.30 7.07 -22.44
CA LEU A 809 -7.10 6.66 -23.15
C LEU A 809 -7.11 7.10 -24.62
N ASP A 810 -8.28 7.07 -25.28
CA ASP A 810 -8.43 7.52 -26.66
C ASP A 810 -8.15 9.03 -26.79
N VAL A 811 -8.73 9.84 -25.89
CA VAL A 811 -8.47 11.30 -25.83
C VAL A 811 -6.99 11.58 -25.59
N ARG A 812 -6.37 10.89 -24.63
CA ARG A 812 -4.93 11.04 -24.36
C ARG A 812 -4.06 10.65 -25.55
N THR A 813 -4.39 9.57 -26.23
CA THR A 813 -3.62 9.09 -27.39
C THR A 813 -3.72 10.07 -28.55
N ALA A 814 -4.90 10.64 -28.81
CA ALA A 814 -5.09 11.69 -29.79
C ALA A 814 -4.28 12.95 -29.45
N HIS A 815 -4.34 13.39 -28.18
CA HIS A 815 -3.57 14.53 -27.69
C HIS A 815 -2.05 14.31 -27.83
N TRP A 816 -1.55 13.12 -27.48
CA TRP A 816 -0.13 12.76 -27.64
C TRP A 816 0.31 12.77 -29.10
N HIS A 817 -0.56 12.31 -30.01
CA HIS A 817 -0.27 12.33 -31.43
C HIS A 817 -0.19 13.77 -31.97
N ASP A 818 -1.14 14.63 -31.59
CA ASP A 818 -1.10 16.05 -31.98
C ASP A 818 0.14 16.74 -31.39
N GLY A 819 0.39 16.58 -30.08
CA GLY A 819 1.52 17.18 -29.38
C GLY A 819 2.90 16.78 -29.93
N LEU A 820 3.06 15.59 -30.51
CA LEU A 820 4.30 15.23 -31.21
C LEU A 820 4.35 15.75 -32.65
N SER A 821 3.19 15.91 -33.30
CA SER A 821 3.09 16.37 -34.69
C SER A 821 3.41 17.85 -34.90
N ILE A 822 3.29 18.68 -33.85
CA ILE A 822 3.53 20.13 -33.90
C ILE A 822 5.02 20.53 -33.83
N ARG A 823 5.91 19.55 -33.65
CA ARG A 823 7.36 19.76 -33.60
C ARG A 823 7.91 20.20 -34.97
N ASP A 824 9.01 20.96 -34.95
CA ASP A 824 9.76 21.28 -36.16
C ASP A 824 10.32 20.01 -36.82
N SER A 825 10.28 19.97 -38.15
CA SER A 825 10.98 18.94 -38.93
C SER A 825 12.47 19.26 -39.01
N GLY A 826 13.34 18.39 -38.49
CA GLY A 826 14.78 18.56 -38.61
C GLY A 826 15.58 17.70 -37.63
N TRP A 827 16.84 17.42 -37.97
CA TRP A 827 17.69 16.56 -37.13
C TRP A 827 18.01 17.18 -35.77
N LEU A 828 18.10 18.52 -35.68
CA LEU A 828 18.32 19.24 -34.42
C LEU A 828 17.16 19.01 -33.45
N THR A 829 15.93 19.18 -33.92
CA THR A 829 14.71 18.94 -33.13
C THR A 829 14.55 17.47 -32.77
N GLU A 830 14.86 16.54 -33.69
CA GLU A 830 14.86 15.11 -33.37
C GLU A 830 15.87 14.75 -32.27
N THR A 831 17.06 15.38 -32.30
CA THR A 831 18.14 15.07 -31.37
C THR A 831 17.94 15.76 -30.02
N PHE A 832 17.75 17.08 -30.00
CA PHE A 832 17.75 17.94 -28.81
C PHE A 832 16.38 18.50 -28.44
N GLY A 833 15.33 18.17 -29.20
CA GLY A 833 13.96 18.61 -28.95
C GLY A 833 13.67 20.04 -29.40
N MET A 834 12.45 20.49 -29.11
CA MET A 834 11.97 21.86 -29.36
C MET A 834 12.57 22.89 -28.39
N GLY A 835 13.25 22.42 -27.34
CA GLY A 835 13.70 23.23 -26.23
C GLY A 835 12.77 23.12 -25.02
N ILE A 836 13.35 23.09 -23.82
CA ILE A 836 12.62 22.81 -22.59
C ILE A 836 11.57 23.89 -22.27
N GLY A 837 10.35 23.46 -21.98
CA GLY A 837 9.24 24.35 -21.66
C GLY A 837 8.62 25.08 -22.86
N ARG A 838 8.94 24.70 -24.11
CA ARG A 838 8.38 25.31 -25.32
C ARG A 838 7.04 24.71 -25.75
N PHE A 839 6.56 23.66 -25.07
CA PHE A 839 5.29 23.00 -25.39
C PHE A 839 4.08 23.95 -25.39
N PRO A 840 3.81 24.77 -24.35
CA PRO A 840 2.62 25.65 -24.34
C PRO A 840 2.59 26.65 -25.50
N ASP A 841 3.75 27.24 -25.84
CA ASP A 841 3.88 28.16 -26.98
C ASP A 841 3.68 27.45 -28.33
N THR A 842 4.30 26.29 -28.50
CA THR A 842 4.16 25.52 -29.74
C THR A 842 2.74 25.02 -29.92
N HIS A 843 2.10 24.55 -28.84
CA HIS A 843 0.71 24.09 -28.84
C HIS A 843 -0.24 25.21 -29.24
N PHE A 844 -0.09 26.39 -28.61
CA PHE A 844 -0.92 27.56 -28.92
C PHE A 844 -0.92 27.92 -30.41
N TRP A 845 0.26 27.93 -31.05
CA TRP A 845 0.39 28.36 -32.46
C TRP A 845 0.15 27.26 -33.49
N ARG A 846 0.32 25.98 -33.14
CA ARG A 846 0.40 24.89 -34.14
C ARG A 846 -0.53 23.70 -33.89
N SER A 847 -1.12 23.58 -32.70
CA SER A 847 -2.03 22.47 -32.40
C SER A 847 -3.26 22.51 -33.30
N ARG A 848 -3.75 21.33 -33.66
CA ARG A 848 -5.01 21.15 -34.41
C ARG A 848 -6.19 20.84 -33.51
N GLU A 849 -5.97 20.81 -32.19
CA GLU A 849 -7.05 20.64 -31.23
C GLU A 849 -8.01 21.84 -31.30
N PRO A 850 -9.31 21.62 -31.11
CA PRO A 850 -10.32 22.66 -31.35
C PRO A 850 -10.31 23.79 -30.31
N PHE A 851 -9.53 23.64 -29.23
CA PHE A 851 -9.45 24.57 -28.11
C PHE A 851 -8.08 25.25 -28.08
N HIS A 852 -8.07 26.58 -28.13
CA HIS A 852 -6.88 27.41 -27.93
C HIS A 852 -7.00 28.18 -26.62
N PRO A 853 -6.02 28.10 -25.70
CA PRO A 853 -6.12 28.80 -24.42
C PRO A 853 -6.14 30.31 -24.61
N SER A 854 -6.94 31.02 -23.81
CA SER A 854 -6.80 32.45 -23.62
C SER A 854 -5.41 32.78 -23.10
N VAL A 855 -4.88 33.96 -23.45
CA VAL A 855 -3.52 34.39 -23.08
C VAL A 855 -3.57 35.73 -22.37
N HIS A 856 -2.83 35.88 -21.29
CA HIS A 856 -2.61 37.17 -20.62
C HIS A 856 -1.17 37.67 -20.82
N ALA A 857 -1.04 38.99 -20.90
CA ALA A 857 0.24 39.69 -20.99
C ALA A 857 0.13 41.06 -20.30
N LEU A 858 1.27 41.66 -20.01
CA LEU A 858 1.35 43.07 -19.60
C LEU A 858 1.67 43.93 -20.81
N GLY A 859 0.85 44.95 -21.05
CA GLY A 859 1.14 46.02 -22.00
C GLY A 859 1.79 47.20 -21.30
N SER A 860 2.61 47.98 -22.03
CA SER A 860 3.11 49.25 -21.54
C SER A 860 2.96 50.33 -22.61
N GLU A 861 2.41 51.47 -22.22
CA GLU A 861 2.16 52.62 -23.10
C GLU A 861 2.37 53.92 -22.32
N ALA A 862 3.20 54.82 -22.85
CA ALA A 862 3.51 56.12 -22.21
C ALA A 862 3.95 56.03 -20.73
N GLY A 863 4.60 54.93 -20.34
CA GLY A 863 5.03 54.69 -18.95
C GLY A 863 3.96 54.08 -18.04
N ASN A 864 2.71 53.95 -18.52
CA ASN A 864 1.67 53.18 -17.84
C ASN A 864 1.79 51.68 -18.16
N THR A 865 1.42 50.82 -17.22
CA THR A 865 1.38 49.35 -17.41
C THR A 865 -0.06 48.89 -17.22
N PHE A 866 -0.51 47.92 -18.00
CA PHE A 866 -1.89 47.41 -17.91
C PHE A 866 -1.97 45.94 -18.27
N LEU A 867 -3.03 45.27 -17.83
CA LEU A 867 -3.30 43.87 -18.14
C LEU A 867 -3.97 43.75 -19.51
N ARG A 868 -3.44 42.88 -20.36
CA ARG A 868 -4.05 42.50 -21.63
C ARG A 868 -4.47 41.04 -21.58
N ILE A 869 -5.72 40.75 -21.96
CA ILE A 869 -6.24 39.39 -22.08
C ILE A 869 -6.73 39.18 -23.52
N ALA A 870 -6.15 38.20 -24.20
CA ALA A 870 -6.52 37.77 -25.55
C ALA A 870 -7.61 36.69 -25.49
N PRO A 871 -8.50 36.62 -26.49
CA PRO A 871 -9.61 35.65 -26.52
C PRO A 871 -9.10 34.20 -26.63
N GLY A 872 -9.89 33.26 -26.13
CA GLY A 872 -9.63 31.81 -26.20
C GLY A 872 -10.47 31.04 -25.17
N SER A 873 -10.14 29.77 -24.95
CA SER A 873 -10.67 28.97 -23.84
C SER A 873 -10.39 29.68 -22.52
N THR A 874 -11.40 29.70 -21.65
CA THR A 874 -11.43 30.59 -20.49
C THR A 874 -10.19 30.46 -19.60
N LEU A 875 -9.53 31.59 -19.38
CA LEU A 875 -8.46 31.79 -18.40
C LEU A 875 -8.89 32.91 -17.47
N TYR A 876 -8.77 32.66 -16.18
CA TYR A 876 -9.12 33.59 -15.12
C TYR A 876 -7.85 34.25 -14.61
N VAL A 877 -7.72 35.56 -14.78
CA VAL A 877 -6.70 36.36 -14.09
C VAL A 877 -7.33 36.83 -12.78
N GLU A 878 -6.80 36.36 -11.66
CA GLU A 878 -7.46 36.38 -10.37
C GLU A 878 -6.57 36.90 -9.23
N GLN A 879 -7.19 37.61 -8.28
CA GLN A 879 -6.58 38.07 -7.03
C GLN A 879 -7.41 37.56 -5.85
N ILE A 880 -6.74 37.06 -4.82
CA ILE A 880 -7.40 36.69 -3.55
C ILE A 880 -7.78 37.97 -2.81
N VAL A 881 -9.07 38.14 -2.52
CA VAL A 881 -9.61 39.37 -1.91
C VAL A 881 -10.28 39.07 -0.58
N ALA A 882 -10.09 39.96 0.40
CA ALA A 882 -10.74 39.87 1.70
C ALA A 882 -12.13 40.52 1.64
N ILE A 883 -13.16 39.67 1.66
CA ILE A 883 -14.58 40.06 1.55
C ILE A 883 -15.32 39.74 2.84
N GLU A 884 -16.22 40.63 3.24
CA GLU A 884 -17.14 40.46 4.37
C GLU A 884 -18.52 40.06 3.84
N PRO A 885 -19.23 39.11 4.49
CA PRO A 885 -20.54 38.66 4.04
C PRO A 885 -21.59 39.77 4.20
N HIS A 886 -22.61 39.73 3.35
CA HIS A 886 -23.76 40.63 3.31
C HIS A 886 -23.40 42.12 3.17
N GLN A 887 -22.33 42.42 2.43
CA GLN A 887 -21.89 43.77 2.12
C GLN A 887 -21.96 44.06 0.63
N ARG A 888 -22.15 45.33 0.29
CA ARG A 888 -22.08 45.81 -1.09
C ARG A 888 -20.68 46.35 -1.38
N TYR A 889 -20.16 45.94 -2.52
CA TYR A 889 -18.88 46.38 -3.06
C TYR A 889 -19.10 47.09 -4.38
N ARG A 890 -18.41 48.22 -4.57
CA ARG A 890 -18.30 48.93 -5.83
C ARG A 890 -17.02 48.51 -6.52
N LEU A 891 -17.14 47.74 -7.59
CA LEU A 891 -16.05 47.39 -8.49
C LEU A 891 -15.91 48.47 -9.56
N ARG A 892 -14.73 49.10 -9.64
CA ARG A 892 -14.37 50.08 -10.69
C ARG A 892 -13.10 49.63 -11.38
N PHE A 893 -13.04 49.75 -12.70
CA PHE A 893 -11.84 49.51 -13.49
C PHE A 893 -11.96 50.19 -14.84
N ASP A 894 -10.84 50.44 -15.50
CA ASP A 894 -10.80 50.96 -16.86
C ASP A 894 -10.70 49.82 -17.87
N LEU A 895 -11.46 49.93 -18.95
CA LEU A 895 -11.57 48.92 -20.00
C LEU A 895 -11.26 49.54 -21.36
N ARG A 896 -10.43 48.87 -22.15
CA ARG A 896 -10.15 49.26 -23.55
C ARG A 896 -10.13 48.04 -24.46
N SER A 897 -10.75 48.16 -25.64
CA SER A 897 -10.66 47.14 -26.69
C SER A 897 -10.78 47.79 -28.06
N ALA A 898 -10.23 47.14 -29.09
CA ALA A 898 -10.30 47.61 -30.48
C ALA A 898 -11.72 47.52 -31.09
N THR A 899 -12.63 46.79 -30.46
CA THR A 899 -13.99 46.55 -30.99
C THR A 899 -15.04 47.13 -30.05
N SER A 900 -15.89 48.03 -30.54
CA SER A 900 -17.05 48.53 -29.77
C SER A 900 -17.99 47.39 -29.38
N GLY A 901 -18.63 47.49 -28.22
CA GLY A 901 -19.51 46.47 -27.65
C GLY A 901 -18.78 45.33 -26.93
N THR A 902 -17.44 45.33 -26.90
CA THR A 902 -16.65 44.32 -26.17
C THR A 902 -16.89 44.43 -24.67
N THR A 903 -17.02 43.27 -24.02
CA THR A 903 -17.18 43.15 -22.56
C THR A 903 -16.08 42.27 -21.99
N VAL A 904 -15.82 42.41 -20.68
CA VAL A 904 -15.01 41.45 -19.91
C VAL A 904 -15.92 40.65 -18.96
N GLY A 905 -15.59 39.38 -18.74
CA GLY A 905 -16.22 38.56 -17.71
C GLY A 905 -15.64 38.88 -16.33
N ILE A 906 -16.52 39.01 -15.35
CA ILE A 906 -16.17 39.30 -13.95
C ILE A 906 -16.76 38.20 -13.08
N ALA A 907 -15.92 37.62 -12.23
CA ALA A 907 -16.35 36.63 -11.25
C ALA A 907 -15.83 36.96 -9.85
N LEU A 908 -16.71 36.90 -8.85
CA LEU A 908 -16.36 36.97 -7.43
C LEU A 908 -16.90 35.70 -6.76
N CYS A 909 -16.00 34.74 -6.50
CA CYS A 909 -16.37 33.39 -6.10
C CYS A 909 -15.48 32.85 -4.97
N GLU A 910 -16.02 31.93 -4.17
CA GLU A 910 -15.23 31.09 -3.27
C GLU A 910 -14.42 30.08 -4.08
N LYS A 911 -13.09 30.12 -4.03
CA LYS A 911 -12.22 29.27 -4.86
C LYS A 911 -10.87 29.04 -4.20
N TRP A 912 -10.48 27.78 -4.06
CA TRP A 912 -9.12 27.42 -3.59
C TRP A 912 -8.08 27.55 -4.72
N MET A 913 -8.10 26.62 -5.69
CA MET A 913 -7.20 26.66 -6.86
C MET A 913 -7.96 26.67 -8.19
N LEU A 914 -8.70 25.60 -8.52
CA LEU A 914 -9.37 25.45 -9.81
C LEU A 914 -10.90 25.62 -9.71
N ALA A 915 -11.55 24.81 -8.87
CA ALA A 915 -13.01 24.79 -8.80
C ALA A 915 -13.57 26.03 -8.09
N SER A 916 -14.31 26.85 -8.84
CA SER A 916 -15.16 27.90 -8.28
C SER A 916 -16.38 27.26 -7.60
N SER A 917 -16.61 27.62 -6.35
CA SER A 917 -17.86 27.37 -5.63
C SER A 917 -18.68 28.67 -5.59
N ARG A 918 -19.70 28.73 -4.72
CA ARG A 918 -20.62 29.86 -4.49
C ARG A 918 -20.06 31.19 -5.02
N CYS A 919 -20.73 31.76 -6.03
CA CYS A 919 -20.34 33.01 -6.68
C CYS A 919 -21.42 34.06 -6.42
N ALA A 920 -21.02 35.24 -5.96
CA ALA A 920 -21.95 36.37 -5.81
C ALA A 920 -21.94 37.30 -7.03
N ALA A 921 -20.89 37.23 -7.85
CA ALA A 921 -20.87 37.80 -9.19
C ALA A 921 -20.37 36.77 -10.19
N TRP A 922 -21.10 36.63 -11.30
CA TRP A 922 -20.69 35.93 -12.51
C TRP A 922 -21.40 36.60 -13.70
N ASN A 923 -20.85 37.70 -14.18
CA ASN A 923 -21.53 38.53 -15.16
C ASN A 923 -20.55 39.18 -16.13
N LYS A 924 -21.11 39.79 -17.18
CA LYS A 924 -20.37 40.58 -18.15
C LYS A 924 -20.34 42.02 -17.70
N SER A 925 -19.22 42.70 -17.92
CA SER A 925 -19.12 44.14 -17.79
C SER A 925 -20.11 44.86 -18.71
N GLN A 926 -20.31 46.15 -18.48
CA GLN A 926 -20.88 47.03 -19.50
C GLN A 926 -19.97 47.00 -20.75
N GLY A 927 -20.58 46.97 -21.94
CA GLY A 927 -19.84 46.94 -23.19
C GLY A 927 -19.27 48.31 -23.53
N ILE A 928 -18.05 48.34 -24.08
CA ILE A 928 -17.42 49.62 -24.43
C ILE A 928 -18.16 50.32 -25.58
N THR A 929 -18.33 51.63 -25.50
CA THR A 929 -19.06 52.42 -26.51
C THR A 929 -18.17 52.87 -27.67
N HIS A 930 -16.87 53.09 -27.41
CA HIS A 930 -15.91 53.58 -28.39
C HIS A 930 -14.71 52.63 -28.49
N ALA A 931 -14.32 52.29 -29.72
CA ALA A 931 -13.16 51.45 -29.99
C ALA A 931 -11.85 52.20 -29.68
N GLY A 932 -10.89 51.51 -29.05
CA GLY A 932 -9.52 51.98 -28.84
C GLY A 932 -9.33 53.02 -27.72
N ILE A 933 -10.39 53.40 -27.01
CA ILE A 933 -10.35 54.41 -25.94
C ILE A 933 -10.56 53.73 -24.58
N TRP A 934 -9.82 54.17 -23.56
CA TRP A 934 -10.04 53.75 -22.17
C TRP A 934 -11.38 54.29 -21.65
N GLN A 935 -12.20 53.41 -21.10
CA GLN A 935 -13.52 53.75 -20.56
C GLN A 935 -13.67 53.20 -19.14
N PRO A 936 -14.13 54.03 -18.17
CA PRO A 936 -14.39 53.55 -16.83
C PRO A 936 -15.63 52.66 -16.82
N VAL A 937 -15.50 51.50 -16.21
CA VAL A 937 -16.60 50.57 -15.93
C VAL A 937 -16.84 50.54 -14.43
N GLU A 938 -18.10 50.68 -14.02
CA GLU A 938 -18.51 50.57 -12.62
C GLU A 938 -19.63 49.53 -12.48
N GLN A 939 -19.50 48.68 -11.46
CA GLN A 939 -20.49 47.66 -11.14
C GLN A 939 -20.64 47.49 -9.63
N LEU A 940 -21.87 47.30 -9.19
CA LEU A 940 -22.18 46.96 -7.80
C LEU A 940 -22.31 45.44 -7.66
N ILE A 941 -21.59 44.89 -6.69
CA ILE A 941 -21.60 43.47 -6.34
C ILE A 941 -22.05 43.33 -4.89
N ASN A 942 -23.08 42.55 -4.63
CA ASN A 942 -23.42 42.12 -3.28
C ASN A 942 -22.58 40.88 -2.95
N SER A 943 -21.93 40.84 -1.79
CA SER A 943 -21.13 39.67 -1.40
C SER A 943 -21.96 38.48 -0.96
N ASP A 944 -23.27 38.64 -0.73
CA ASP A 944 -24.16 37.59 -0.25
C ASP A 944 -23.55 36.84 0.95
N GLU A 945 -23.36 35.52 0.87
CA GLU A 945 -22.70 34.73 1.92
C GLU A 945 -21.17 34.58 1.73
N LEU A 946 -20.57 35.23 0.74
CA LEU A 946 -19.13 35.13 0.49
C LEU A 946 -18.33 35.66 1.68
N GLY A 947 -17.25 34.95 2.01
CA GLY A 947 -16.43 35.28 3.18
C GLY A 947 -17.04 34.84 4.51
N SER A 948 -18.22 34.18 4.51
CA SER A 948 -18.80 33.56 5.70
C SER A 948 -17.97 32.36 6.21
N GLY A 949 -18.04 32.12 7.53
CA GLY A 949 -17.34 31.01 8.19
C GLY A 949 -16.40 31.47 9.30
N ARG A 950 -15.92 30.51 10.09
CA ARG A 950 -14.87 30.75 11.10
C ARG A 950 -13.50 30.71 10.43
N TRP A 951 -12.46 31.25 11.06
CA TRP A 951 -11.10 31.31 10.49
C TRP A 951 -10.59 29.97 9.89
N PHE A 952 -10.96 28.82 10.47
CA PHE A 952 -10.52 27.50 9.99
C PHE A 952 -11.36 26.96 8.81
N SER A 953 -12.61 27.41 8.65
CA SER A 953 -13.57 26.96 7.64
C SER A 953 -13.94 28.04 6.62
N GLN A 954 -13.41 29.26 6.78
CA GLN A 954 -13.62 30.37 5.86
C GLN A 954 -12.96 30.06 4.54
N ARG A 955 -13.76 30.08 3.47
CA ARG A 955 -13.31 29.80 2.12
C ARG A 955 -12.64 31.05 1.53
N PRO A 956 -11.48 30.91 0.87
CA PRO A 956 -10.88 32.04 0.16
C PRO A 956 -11.79 32.51 -0.97
N VAL A 957 -11.89 33.83 -1.13
CA VAL A 957 -12.66 34.48 -2.19
C VAL A 957 -11.67 35.06 -3.20
N LYS A 958 -11.95 34.86 -4.49
CA LYS A 958 -11.14 35.39 -5.59
C LYS A 958 -11.98 36.28 -6.48
N LEU A 959 -11.46 37.47 -6.79
CA LEU A 959 -11.94 38.31 -7.88
C LEU A 959 -11.20 37.89 -9.15
N SER A 960 -11.93 37.60 -10.22
CA SER A 960 -11.38 37.10 -11.48
C SER A 960 -11.89 37.90 -12.67
N PHE A 961 -10.99 38.17 -13.62
CA PHE A 961 -11.28 38.71 -14.94
C PHE A 961 -10.98 37.67 -16.02
N PHE A 962 -11.86 37.54 -17.01
CA PHE A 962 -11.71 36.59 -18.12
C PHE A 962 -12.38 37.11 -19.40
N THR A 963 -11.93 36.66 -20.57
CA THR A 963 -12.55 37.04 -21.85
C THR A 963 -13.81 36.22 -22.10
N ASN A 964 -14.84 36.85 -22.66
CA ASN A 964 -16.11 36.20 -22.99
C ASN A 964 -16.55 36.41 -24.45
N GLY A 965 -15.66 36.97 -25.27
CA GLY A 965 -15.87 37.32 -26.67
C GLY A 965 -14.59 37.10 -27.49
N SER A 966 -14.61 37.51 -28.75
CA SER A 966 -13.52 37.27 -29.72
C SER A 966 -12.51 38.41 -29.84
N SER A 967 -12.60 39.43 -29.00
CA SER A 967 -11.72 40.62 -29.06
C SER A 967 -10.75 40.65 -27.89
N VAL A 968 -9.55 41.18 -28.14
CA VAL A 968 -8.55 41.45 -27.08
C VAL A 968 -9.05 42.55 -26.17
N VAL A 969 -8.81 42.41 -24.87
CA VAL A 969 -9.28 43.33 -23.84
C VAL A 969 -8.09 43.80 -23.00
N ASP A 970 -7.95 45.12 -22.85
CA ASP A 970 -7.01 45.76 -21.94
C ASP A 970 -7.78 46.26 -20.70
N ILE A 971 -7.22 46.01 -19.51
CA ILE A 971 -7.82 46.29 -18.19
C ILE A 971 -6.79 47.01 -17.32
N ASP A 972 -7.22 48.06 -16.63
CA ASP A 972 -6.36 48.84 -15.74
C ASP A 972 -7.15 49.44 -14.55
N ASN A 973 -6.46 49.99 -13.55
CA ASN A 973 -7.01 50.70 -12.39
C ASN A 973 -8.14 49.95 -11.66
N ILE A 974 -7.88 48.70 -11.27
CA ILE A 974 -8.89 47.83 -10.67
C ILE A 974 -9.07 48.14 -9.18
N HIS A 975 -10.28 48.56 -8.79
CA HIS A 975 -10.64 48.90 -7.43
C HIS A 975 -11.89 48.14 -6.98
N LEU A 976 -11.85 47.52 -5.79
CA LEU A 976 -12.99 46.82 -5.18
C LEU A 976 -13.27 47.43 -3.80
N ILE A 977 -14.17 48.41 -3.77
CA ILE A 977 -14.36 49.30 -2.63
C ILE A 977 -15.63 48.92 -1.86
N PRO A 978 -15.56 48.59 -0.56
CA PRO A 978 -16.75 48.36 0.27
C PRO A 978 -17.51 49.68 0.52
N GLU A 979 -18.79 49.61 0.92
CA GLU A 979 -19.55 50.82 1.34
C GLU A 979 -18.85 51.61 2.45
N HIS A 980 -18.18 50.90 3.38
CA HIS A 980 -17.37 51.46 4.44
C HIS A 980 -16.03 50.73 4.50
N GLY A 981 -14.93 51.43 4.24
CA GLY A 981 -13.58 50.87 4.35
C GLY A 981 -12.65 51.28 3.23
N THR A 982 -11.50 50.62 3.17
CA THR A 982 -10.49 50.82 2.13
C THR A 982 -10.69 49.83 0.99
N ASP A 983 -10.11 50.17 -0.16
CA ASP A 983 -10.00 49.25 -1.30
C ASP A 983 -9.40 47.90 -0.87
N ARG A 984 -9.92 46.81 -1.45
CA ARG A 984 -9.49 45.44 -1.21
C ARG A 984 -8.49 44.93 -2.25
N ILE A 985 -8.24 45.68 -3.31
CA ILE A 985 -7.27 45.34 -4.36
C ILE A 985 -5.89 45.90 -4.02
N THR A 986 -4.85 45.10 -4.26
CA THR A 986 -3.45 45.51 -4.21
C THR A 986 -2.85 45.42 -5.62
N ASN A 987 -1.92 46.32 -5.97
CA ASN A 987 -1.34 46.42 -7.31
C ASN A 987 -2.44 46.55 -8.40
N ALA A 988 -3.30 47.56 -8.22
CA ALA A 988 -4.48 47.84 -9.05
C ALA A 988 -4.14 48.33 -10.47
N ASP A 989 -2.97 48.94 -10.62
CA ASP A 989 -2.45 49.60 -11.84
C ASP A 989 -1.35 48.79 -12.54
N PHE A 990 -1.11 47.56 -12.08
CA PHE A 990 -0.05 46.67 -12.60
C PHE A 990 1.36 47.28 -12.64
N SER A 991 1.62 48.35 -11.88
CA SER A 991 2.93 49.02 -11.81
C SER A 991 4.04 48.12 -11.26
N HIS A 992 3.67 47.15 -10.42
CA HIS A 992 4.54 46.09 -9.91
C HIS A 992 4.36 44.77 -10.68
N GLY A 993 3.98 44.84 -11.96
CA GLY A 993 3.74 43.69 -12.81
C GLY A 993 2.54 42.87 -12.32
N MET A 994 2.72 41.56 -12.17
CA MET A 994 1.67 40.64 -11.69
C MET A 994 1.70 40.39 -10.19
N ASP A 995 2.37 41.22 -9.39
CA ASP A 995 2.35 41.04 -7.93
C ASP A 995 0.90 41.01 -7.42
N HIS A 996 0.58 39.99 -6.61
CA HIS A 996 -0.76 39.60 -6.12
C HIS A 996 -1.77 39.06 -7.15
N TRP A 997 -1.49 39.16 -8.44
CA TRP A 997 -2.32 38.61 -9.51
C TRP A 997 -1.78 37.27 -9.96
N TYR A 998 -2.63 36.25 -9.94
CA TYR A 998 -2.30 34.93 -10.46
C TYR A 998 -3.32 34.51 -11.49
N PHE A 999 -3.11 33.37 -12.16
CA PHE A 999 -4.10 32.91 -13.13
C PHE A 999 -4.40 31.43 -12.97
N ALA A 1000 -5.57 31.03 -13.43
CA ALA A 1000 -6.02 29.64 -13.47
C ALA A 1000 -6.86 29.38 -14.71
N THR A 1001 -6.97 28.12 -15.11
CA THR A 1001 -7.73 27.72 -16.30
C THR A 1001 -8.36 26.34 -16.11
N ASP A 1002 -9.52 26.16 -16.72
CA ASP A 1002 -10.23 24.88 -16.73
C ASP A 1002 -9.67 23.94 -17.82
N GLU A 1003 -8.96 24.49 -18.82
CA GLU A 1003 -8.33 23.76 -19.90
C GLU A 1003 -6.87 23.44 -19.58
N HIS A 1004 -6.50 22.16 -19.63
CA HIS A 1004 -5.25 21.65 -19.07
C HIS A 1004 -4.40 20.87 -20.08
N LEU A 1005 -4.92 20.58 -21.27
CA LEU A 1005 -4.18 19.89 -22.34
C LEU A 1005 -3.20 20.84 -23.05
N ALA A 1006 -3.57 22.12 -23.21
CA ALA A 1006 -2.70 23.11 -23.85
C ALA A 1006 -1.40 23.43 -23.09
N TRP A 1007 -1.36 23.12 -21.79
CA TRP A 1007 -0.22 23.41 -20.93
C TRP A 1007 0.69 22.20 -20.70
N HIS A 1008 0.15 21.00 -20.91
CA HIS A 1008 0.81 19.75 -20.54
C HIS A 1008 0.57 18.68 -21.60
N ILE A 1009 1.65 18.06 -22.10
CA ILE A 1009 1.52 16.88 -22.97
C ILE A 1009 0.94 15.64 -22.26
N LYS A 1010 0.80 15.68 -20.92
CA LYS A 1010 0.25 14.60 -20.06
C LYS A 1010 0.97 13.25 -20.21
N SER A 1011 2.27 13.27 -20.44
CA SER A 1011 3.15 12.09 -20.37
C SER A 1011 4.61 12.54 -20.28
N MET A 1012 5.29 12.21 -19.18
CA MET A 1012 6.69 12.61 -18.95
C MET A 1012 7.66 12.09 -20.02
N PRO A 1013 7.60 10.81 -20.49
CA PRO A 1013 8.46 10.35 -21.59
C PRO A 1013 8.26 11.16 -22.88
N LEU A 1014 7.01 11.50 -23.21
CA LEU A 1014 6.71 12.30 -24.40
C LEU A 1014 7.11 13.76 -24.20
N ALA A 1015 6.96 14.31 -22.99
CA ALA A 1015 7.44 15.65 -22.66
C ALA A 1015 8.95 15.75 -22.83
N ILE A 1016 9.70 14.74 -22.34
CA ILE A 1016 11.15 14.67 -22.53
C ILE A 1016 11.50 14.59 -24.02
N LEU A 1017 10.78 13.77 -24.79
CA LEU A 1017 11.00 13.65 -26.23
C LEU A 1017 10.67 14.97 -26.96
N PHE A 1018 9.62 15.67 -26.55
CA PHE A 1018 9.23 16.96 -27.13
C PHE A 1018 10.27 18.04 -26.80
N ASP A 1019 10.59 18.23 -25.53
CA ASP A 1019 11.43 19.31 -25.03
C ASP A 1019 12.93 19.06 -25.30
N GLN A 1020 13.39 17.82 -25.15
CA GLN A 1020 14.81 17.46 -25.13
C GLN A 1020 15.21 16.44 -26.21
N GLY A 1021 14.27 15.99 -27.05
CA GLY A 1021 14.54 15.06 -28.14
C GLY A 1021 14.98 13.66 -27.68
N TRP A 1022 15.47 12.86 -28.63
CA TRP A 1022 15.98 11.52 -28.32
C TRP A 1022 17.21 11.56 -27.40
N PHE A 1023 18.00 12.63 -27.45
CA PHE A 1023 19.13 12.82 -26.54
C PHE A 1023 18.66 12.90 -25.08
N GLY A 1024 17.58 13.63 -24.81
CA GLY A 1024 16.96 13.66 -23.49
C GLY A 1024 16.36 12.33 -23.06
N VAL A 1025 15.66 11.63 -23.96
CA VAL A 1025 15.10 10.29 -23.65
C VAL A 1025 16.21 9.31 -23.25
N LEU A 1026 17.32 9.29 -23.99
CA LEU A 1026 18.50 8.50 -23.65
C LEU A 1026 19.15 9.00 -22.35
N GLY A 1027 19.21 10.31 -22.13
CA GLY A 1027 19.70 10.97 -20.93
C GLY A 1027 19.01 10.50 -19.66
N PHE A 1028 17.70 10.68 -19.62
CA PHE A 1028 16.86 10.23 -18.51
C PHE A 1028 16.84 8.71 -18.39
N GLY A 1029 16.75 7.97 -19.51
CA GLY A 1029 16.75 6.51 -19.52
C GLY A 1029 18.03 5.93 -18.92
N LEU A 1030 19.20 6.44 -19.31
CA LEU A 1030 20.49 6.01 -18.77
C LEU A 1030 20.66 6.45 -17.31
N PHE A 1031 20.25 7.68 -16.95
CA PHE A 1031 20.28 8.16 -15.58
C PHE A 1031 19.42 7.31 -14.63
N PHE A 1032 18.14 7.10 -14.93
CA PHE A 1032 17.27 6.27 -14.10
C PHE A 1032 17.66 4.80 -14.16
N GLY A 1033 18.09 4.28 -15.30
CA GLY A 1033 18.61 2.91 -15.43
C GLY A 1033 19.79 2.66 -14.48
N VAL A 1034 20.74 3.58 -14.41
CA VAL A 1034 21.88 3.49 -13.48
C VAL A 1034 21.45 3.73 -12.03
N ALA A 1035 20.70 4.80 -11.75
CA ALA A 1035 20.30 5.13 -10.38
C ALA A 1035 19.44 4.03 -9.74
N LEU A 1036 18.42 3.55 -10.47
CA LEU A 1036 17.53 2.48 -10.01
C LEU A 1036 18.24 1.13 -9.96
N SER A 1037 19.17 0.83 -10.86
CA SER A 1037 19.95 -0.42 -10.76
C SER A 1037 20.88 -0.43 -9.56
N LEU A 1038 21.53 0.69 -9.23
CA LEU A 1038 22.35 0.82 -8.03
C LEU A 1038 21.50 0.70 -6.76
N ALA A 1039 20.43 1.50 -6.66
CA ALA A 1039 19.47 1.44 -5.54
C ALA A 1039 18.84 0.05 -5.41
N GLY A 1040 18.46 -0.55 -6.54
CA GLY A 1040 17.92 -1.89 -6.64
C GLY A 1040 18.89 -2.95 -6.14
N ARG A 1041 20.17 -2.92 -6.56
CA ARG A 1041 21.21 -3.83 -6.04
C ARG A 1041 21.42 -3.68 -4.53
N ALA A 1042 21.39 -2.45 -4.00
CA ALA A 1042 21.54 -2.24 -2.56
C ALA A 1042 20.32 -2.70 -1.77
N ALA A 1043 19.11 -2.45 -2.27
CA ALA A 1043 17.88 -2.95 -1.70
C ALA A 1043 17.78 -4.48 -1.82
N TRP A 1044 18.30 -5.08 -2.89
CA TRP A 1044 18.51 -6.52 -3.06
C TRP A 1044 19.46 -7.11 -2.02
N ARG A 1045 20.44 -6.33 -1.56
CA ARG A 1045 21.33 -6.69 -0.45
C ARG A 1045 20.74 -6.41 0.94
N GLY A 1046 19.50 -5.91 1.02
CA GLY A 1046 18.77 -5.68 2.27
C GLY A 1046 18.91 -4.29 2.87
N ASN A 1047 19.32 -3.27 2.09
CA ASN A 1047 19.32 -1.88 2.55
C ASN A 1047 17.90 -1.27 2.45
N PRO A 1048 17.21 -1.03 3.57
CA PRO A 1048 15.83 -0.53 3.55
C PRO A 1048 15.74 0.92 3.06
N ALA A 1049 16.76 1.75 3.32
CA ALA A 1049 16.76 3.15 2.89
C ALA A 1049 16.83 3.27 1.37
N ALA A 1050 17.71 2.50 0.72
CA ALA A 1050 17.78 2.43 -0.73
C ALA A 1050 16.47 1.89 -1.34
N GLY A 1051 15.84 0.90 -0.70
CA GLY A 1051 14.58 0.34 -1.19
C GLY A 1051 13.40 1.31 -1.08
N VAL A 1052 13.33 2.10 -0.01
CA VAL A 1052 12.29 3.12 0.18
C VAL A 1052 12.47 4.28 -0.81
N SER A 1053 13.70 4.75 -1.05
CA SER A 1053 13.94 5.77 -2.09
C SER A 1053 13.66 5.25 -3.50
N LEU A 1054 13.99 3.98 -3.78
CA LEU A 1054 13.63 3.34 -5.04
C LEU A 1054 12.11 3.27 -5.20
N ALA A 1055 11.39 2.89 -4.15
CA ALA A 1055 9.93 2.80 -4.16
C ALA A 1055 9.28 4.18 -4.42
N ALA A 1056 9.76 5.24 -3.76
CA ALA A 1056 9.32 6.60 -4.02
C ALA A 1056 9.61 7.05 -5.45
N THR A 1057 10.81 6.77 -5.98
CA THR A 1057 11.18 7.10 -7.36
C THR A 1057 10.31 6.34 -8.37
N ALA A 1058 10.05 5.05 -8.13
CA ALA A 1058 9.17 4.24 -8.96
C ALA A 1058 7.73 4.76 -8.95
N GLY A 1059 7.22 5.16 -7.78
CA GLY A 1059 5.90 5.81 -7.65
C GLY A 1059 5.80 7.08 -8.49
N PHE A 1060 6.81 7.94 -8.45
CA PHE A 1060 6.87 9.14 -9.30
C PHE A 1060 6.80 8.76 -10.78
N LEU A 1061 7.64 7.83 -11.23
CA LEU A 1061 7.72 7.42 -12.63
C LEU A 1061 6.41 6.82 -13.14
N VAL A 1062 5.69 6.06 -12.30
CA VAL A 1062 4.35 5.54 -12.62
C VAL A 1062 3.36 6.67 -12.87
N VAL A 1063 3.32 7.67 -11.98
CA VAL A 1063 2.47 8.86 -12.19
C VAL A 1063 2.90 9.61 -13.46
N GLY A 1064 4.21 9.73 -13.69
CA GLY A 1064 4.79 10.37 -14.88
C GLY A 1064 4.51 9.67 -16.21
N LEU A 1065 3.99 8.43 -16.23
CA LEU A 1065 3.57 7.81 -17.51
C LEU A 1065 2.38 8.54 -18.14
N PHE A 1066 1.51 9.10 -17.29
CA PHE A 1066 0.25 9.73 -17.67
C PHE A 1066 0.15 11.20 -17.24
N ASP A 1067 1.25 11.79 -16.78
CA ASP A 1067 1.34 13.23 -16.46
C ASP A 1067 2.76 13.73 -16.73
N THR A 1068 2.92 15.03 -16.98
CA THR A 1068 4.23 15.62 -17.31
C THR A 1068 5.09 15.78 -16.07
N LEU A 1069 4.53 16.39 -15.01
CA LEU A 1069 5.13 16.71 -13.70
C LEU A 1069 6.46 17.50 -13.67
N ILE A 1070 7.41 17.23 -14.56
CA ILE A 1070 8.77 17.80 -14.56
C ILE A 1070 8.83 19.22 -15.14
N ASP A 1071 7.73 19.70 -15.71
CA ASP A 1071 7.49 21.08 -16.14
C ASP A 1071 7.31 22.04 -14.95
N ALA A 1072 7.04 21.49 -13.77
CA ALA A 1072 7.15 22.16 -12.48
C ALA A 1072 8.58 21.99 -11.90
N PRO A 1073 9.35 23.08 -11.68
CA PRO A 1073 10.76 23.00 -11.28
C PRO A 1073 10.99 22.24 -9.97
N ARG A 1074 10.07 22.37 -9.02
CA ARG A 1074 10.10 21.69 -7.71
C ARG A 1074 9.92 20.17 -7.83
N PHE A 1075 9.13 19.70 -8.78
CA PHE A 1075 8.89 18.27 -9.01
C PHE A 1075 10.06 17.66 -9.79
N LEU A 1076 10.63 18.38 -10.76
CA LEU A 1076 11.90 18.00 -11.37
C LEU A 1076 13.01 17.89 -10.31
N PHE A 1077 13.15 18.90 -9.45
CA PHE A 1077 14.09 18.87 -8.32
C PHE A 1077 13.88 17.62 -7.44
N LEU A 1078 12.64 17.36 -7.04
CA LEU A 1078 12.28 16.26 -6.15
C LEU A 1078 12.56 14.89 -6.78
N LEU A 1079 12.17 14.67 -8.03
CA LEU A 1079 12.43 13.44 -8.77
C LEU A 1079 13.92 13.10 -8.81
N LEU A 1080 14.74 14.06 -9.21
CA LEU A 1080 16.18 13.85 -9.35
C LEU A 1080 16.87 13.69 -7.99
N VAL A 1081 16.44 14.42 -6.97
CA VAL A 1081 16.92 14.25 -5.58
C VAL A 1081 16.60 12.85 -5.08
N LEU A 1082 15.37 12.35 -5.27
CA LEU A 1082 14.98 11.00 -4.86
C LEU A 1082 15.86 9.92 -5.50
N ALA A 1083 16.08 10.01 -6.82
CA ALA A 1083 16.91 9.07 -7.57
C ALA A 1083 18.39 9.12 -7.14
N LEU A 1084 18.95 10.32 -6.99
CA LEU A 1084 20.35 10.50 -6.59
C LEU A 1084 20.62 10.09 -5.15
N PHE A 1085 19.71 10.45 -4.25
CA PHE A 1085 19.82 10.08 -2.85
C PHE A 1085 19.74 8.56 -2.67
N ALA A 1086 18.87 7.88 -3.42
CA ALA A 1086 18.82 6.42 -3.48
C ALA A 1086 20.19 5.82 -3.86
N ALA A 1087 20.83 6.36 -4.89
CA ALA A 1087 22.11 5.88 -5.42
C ALA A 1087 23.34 6.24 -4.57
N GLN A 1088 23.26 7.28 -3.72
CA GLN A 1088 24.35 7.64 -2.80
C GLN A 1088 24.43 6.71 -1.59
N ILE A 1089 23.27 6.30 -1.06
CA ILE A 1089 23.17 5.42 0.11
C ILE A 1089 23.76 4.03 -0.17
N THR A 1090 23.98 3.67 -1.44
CA THR A 1090 24.54 2.38 -1.87
C THR A 1090 26.07 2.32 -1.88
N GLN A 1091 26.76 3.47 -1.89
CA GLN A 1091 28.22 3.55 -2.10
C GLN A 1091 29.03 3.48 -0.80
N SER A 1092 28.37 3.43 0.36
CA SER A 1092 29.06 3.29 1.66
C SER A 1092 29.22 1.81 2.02
N PRO A 1093 30.45 1.31 2.26
CA PRO A 1093 30.65 -0.08 2.67
C PRO A 1093 29.91 -0.35 3.98
N SER A 1094 29.19 -1.47 4.04
CA SER A 1094 28.73 -2.01 5.31
C SER A 1094 29.97 -2.41 6.13
N PRO A 1095 30.15 -1.96 7.39
CA PRO A 1095 31.30 -2.32 8.23
C PRO A 1095 31.34 -3.80 8.66
N GLY A 1096 30.62 -4.72 8.00
CA GLY A 1096 30.45 -6.09 8.47
C GLY A 1096 30.63 -7.19 7.42
N ALA A 1097 31.08 -6.86 6.20
CA ALA A 1097 31.14 -7.83 5.10
C ALA A 1097 32.57 -8.13 4.58
N SER A 1098 33.57 -7.31 4.91
CA SER A 1098 34.94 -7.48 4.37
C SER A 1098 35.84 -8.42 5.20
N ASP A 1099 35.53 -8.68 6.47
CA ASP A 1099 36.42 -9.48 7.35
C ASP A 1099 36.20 -11.00 7.29
N LYS A 1100 35.40 -11.51 6.36
CA LYS A 1100 35.13 -12.96 6.25
C LYS A 1100 35.51 -13.61 4.93
N LEU A 1101 36.19 -12.89 4.03
CA LEU A 1101 36.52 -13.40 2.68
C LEU A 1101 37.98 -13.17 2.25
N ARG A 1102 38.92 -13.10 3.19
CA ARG A 1102 40.33 -13.41 2.90
C ARG A 1102 40.70 -14.70 3.63
N ALA A 1103 40.41 -15.82 2.97
CA ALA A 1103 41.13 -17.05 3.25
C ALA A 1103 42.48 -16.92 2.52
N ASP A 1104 43.55 -16.72 3.28
CA ASP A 1104 44.90 -16.83 2.79
C ASP A 1104 45.13 -18.27 2.31
N HIS A 1105 45.26 -18.45 1.01
CA HIS A 1105 45.96 -19.60 0.45
C HIS A 1105 47.44 -19.22 0.35
N GLY A 1106 48.22 -19.65 1.34
CA GLY A 1106 49.68 -19.77 1.26
C GLY A 1106 50.06 -21.22 1.60
N PRO A 1107 50.99 -21.85 0.88
CA PRO A 1107 51.33 -23.25 1.08
C PRO A 1107 52.28 -23.40 2.27
N ASN A 1108 51.91 -24.27 3.21
CA ASN A 1108 52.78 -25.23 3.94
C ASN A 1108 51.95 -25.95 5.01
#